data_AF-A0A2E5HQV7-F1
#
_entry.id   AF-A0A2E5HQV7-F1
#
_cell.length_a   1.000
_cell.length_b   1.000
_cell.length_c   1.000
_cell.angle_alpha   90.00
_cell.angle_beta   90.00
_cell.angle_gamma   90.00
#
_symmetry.space_group_name_H-M   'P 1'
#
loop_
_entity.id
_entity.type
_entity.pdbx_description
1 polymer ?
#
loop_
_entity_poly.entity_id
_entity_poly.type
_entity_poly.pdbx_seq_one_letter_code
_entity_poly.pdbx_strand_id
1 'polypeptide(L)'
;MNPEPLSTPRHRVLSLLLVASLCGGATVACNPEYDLSGKTSADAGDDTGDAGGTSNGSNATGGATGTGNGTAGTTGATSTGGTTGGTTGATTGTTGGTTGGTTGGTTGGTTAGTTNGTTGGCMPSPEVCDGEDNDCDDQIDEEGASLLSSCTPLPGAVADMCDAGVCVYTCADGLFDANADLGDPDGDGCECTSNSEEVCDGLDNDCDGVTDEESDTLLGGCEARDGATAVSCADGACQYACADGRVDLNGDLGQANSDGCECLLSGDDVCDGSDNDCDGLVDEESDALLEACGGRAGASAVACTDGGCEYACSGGRVDVNADLSDPDGDGCECTVSPEVCDGADNNCDGEVDEQNDVLLSSCGGVAGAEAQSCEAGACVYACVAERFDIDMDLEDGVAGSGCECVAGEPGCDSCDFVEGCEPGTPDDYDYSVPGSHLTAIAMSFDGQEGADLDGDGQPDNALGPLISGLFDLTGNNININRIIELGVDSDQIAIGLSWPTLQGATQDASGVTIDLFELVSQGGRAWLVTEDSFLPDSQTPRRRFQNATITDGRVRATGGSFQISVPEQTFPLSLSLYGVEMEADLSDDAAGIAMSNGYIAGGLPVQEFFDTFNTFLLSPACSCVDLDGPLFDLSQGINGGACTQSPDTSSCSGEVGGACAALVDGCVFFVPILGGQADLDLDGDGFEDAYSTYLTISAEGANLIGAQ
;
A
#
# COMPACT_ATOMS: atom_id res chain seq x y z
N MET A 1 12.51 -80.68 -40.48
CA MET A 1 12.73 -79.34 -41.05
C MET A 1 11.78 -78.41 -40.32
N ASN A 2 12.33 -77.61 -39.41
CA ASN A 2 11.64 -76.57 -38.65
C ASN A 2 11.18 -75.45 -39.60
N PRO A 3 10.06 -74.79 -39.32
CA PRO A 3 9.94 -73.35 -39.54
C PRO A 3 9.97 -72.62 -38.19
N GLU A 4 10.76 -71.56 -38.14
CA GLU A 4 10.89 -70.61 -37.03
C GLU A 4 9.59 -69.81 -36.80
N PRO A 5 9.34 -69.29 -35.59
CA PRO A 5 8.26 -68.34 -35.34
C PRO A 5 8.72 -66.90 -35.66
N LEU A 6 7.86 -66.17 -36.37
CA LEU A 6 7.93 -64.72 -36.52
C LEU A 6 7.64 -64.06 -35.17
N SER A 7 8.68 -63.49 -34.55
CA SER A 7 8.57 -62.54 -33.44
C SER A 7 8.16 -61.17 -33.99
N THR A 8 6.97 -60.68 -33.64
CA THR A 8 6.54 -59.28 -33.88
C THR A 8 6.74 -58.43 -32.62
N PRO A 9 7.24 -57.18 -32.73
CA PRO A 9 7.28 -56.22 -31.63
C PRO A 9 5.94 -55.48 -31.57
N ARG A 10 5.06 -55.81 -30.62
CA ARG A 10 3.77 -55.10 -30.44
C ARG A 10 3.67 -54.24 -29.17
N HIS A 11 4.57 -54.37 -28.20
CA HIS A 11 4.44 -53.64 -26.93
C HIS A 11 4.98 -52.20 -26.92
N ARG A 12 5.87 -51.81 -27.85
CA ARG A 12 6.43 -50.43 -27.87
C ARG A 12 5.67 -49.42 -28.74
N VAL A 13 4.74 -49.90 -29.56
CA VAL A 13 3.97 -49.03 -30.48
C VAL A 13 2.68 -48.53 -29.82
N LEU A 14 2.14 -49.26 -28.84
CA LEU A 14 0.93 -48.87 -28.10
C LEU A 14 1.20 -47.66 -27.19
N SER A 15 2.35 -47.60 -26.50
CA SER A 15 2.75 -46.46 -25.66
C SER A 15 3.01 -45.17 -26.46
N LEU A 16 3.40 -45.27 -27.74
CA LEU A 16 3.62 -44.10 -28.60
C LEU A 16 2.35 -43.64 -29.35
N LEU A 17 1.38 -44.53 -29.58
CA LEU A 17 0.08 -44.16 -30.13
C LEU A 17 -0.86 -43.58 -29.05
N LEU A 18 -0.69 -43.96 -27.78
CA LEU A 18 -1.44 -43.40 -26.65
C LEU A 18 -1.23 -41.88 -26.50
N VAL A 19 0.01 -41.41 -26.60
CA VAL A 19 0.37 -39.97 -26.46
C VAL A 19 -0.17 -39.12 -27.62
N ALA A 20 -0.39 -39.73 -28.80
CA ALA A 20 -0.81 -38.99 -30.00
C ALA A 20 -2.34 -38.85 -30.15
N SER A 21 -3.14 -39.64 -29.43
CA SER A 21 -4.60 -39.68 -29.60
C SER A 21 -5.38 -38.95 -28.50
N LEU A 22 -4.78 -38.74 -27.31
CA LEU A 22 -5.35 -37.94 -26.22
C LEU A 22 -5.18 -36.42 -26.44
N CYS A 23 -4.28 -36.00 -27.34
CA CYS A 23 -4.19 -34.62 -27.80
C CYS A 23 -5.18 -34.36 -28.97
N GLY A 24 -6.48 -34.28 -28.65
CA GLY A 24 -7.51 -33.94 -29.63
C GLY A 24 -7.60 -32.44 -29.91
N GLY A 25 -7.05 -31.98 -31.04
CA GLY A 25 -7.74 -30.96 -31.84
C GLY A 25 -7.48 -29.47 -31.59
N ALA A 26 -6.31 -29.03 -31.13
CA ALA A 26 -5.83 -27.67 -31.41
C ALA A 26 -4.30 -27.66 -31.56
N THR A 27 -3.80 -26.92 -32.55
CA THR A 27 -2.37 -26.87 -32.89
C THR A 27 -1.52 -26.27 -31.77
N VAL A 28 -0.98 -27.09 -30.87
CA VAL A 28 0.19 -26.75 -30.04
C VAL A 28 1.11 -27.97 -29.95
N ALA A 29 2.40 -27.77 -30.21
CA ALA A 29 3.41 -28.82 -30.26
C ALA A 29 3.88 -29.23 -28.85
N CYS A 30 3.73 -30.50 -28.48
CA CYS A 30 4.41 -31.08 -27.32
C CYS A 30 5.91 -31.25 -27.62
N ASN A 31 6.78 -30.57 -26.86
CA ASN A 31 8.22 -30.81 -26.85
C ASN A 31 8.63 -31.40 -25.49
N PRO A 32 9.29 -32.57 -25.41
CA PRO A 32 9.61 -33.19 -24.13
C PRO A 32 11.05 -32.85 -23.70
N GLU A 33 11.23 -31.72 -23.03
CA GLU A 33 12.40 -31.49 -22.15
C GLU A 33 11.96 -30.62 -20.97
N TYR A 34 11.66 -31.24 -19.82
CA TYR A 34 11.61 -30.54 -18.53
C TYR A 34 12.82 -30.97 -17.70
N ASP A 35 13.62 -29.96 -17.37
CA ASP A 35 14.79 -30.00 -16.50
C ASP A 35 14.33 -29.83 -15.04
N LEU A 36 14.75 -30.76 -14.19
CA LEU A 36 14.56 -30.70 -12.74
C LEU A 36 15.59 -29.72 -12.14
N SER A 37 15.19 -28.48 -11.89
CA SER A 37 15.84 -27.70 -10.83
C SER A 37 14.89 -26.67 -10.22
N GLY A 38 14.66 -26.81 -8.92
CA GLY A 38 13.99 -25.79 -8.13
C GLY A 38 14.82 -24.50 -8.09
N LYS A 39 14.16 -23.38 -8.40
CA LYS A 39 14.52 -22.05 -7.93
C LYS A 39 13.25 -21.23 -7.78
N THR A 40 13.08 -20.74 -6.56
CA THR A 40 12.30 -19.56 -6.25
C THR A 40 12.80 -18.37 -7.07
N SER A 41 11.89 -17.57 -7.63
CA SER A 41 12.15 -16.17 -7.94
C SER A 41 10.84 -15.43 -8.10
N ALA A 42 10.73 -14.37 -7.31
CA ALA A 42 9.89 -13.22 -7.54
C ALA A 42 10.24 -12.50 -8.86
N ASP A 43 9.29 -11.65 -9.25
CA ASP A 43 9.45 -10.37 -9.94
C ASP A 43 9.61 -10.37 -11.48
N ALA A 44 8.54 -9.93 -12.15
CA ALA A 44 8.46 -9.10 -13.36
C ALA A 44 6.96 -8.98 -13.70
N GLY A 45 6.35 -7.81 -13.83
CA GLY A 45 6.86 -6.58 -14.42
C GLY A 45 6.01 -6.28 -15.66
N ASP A 46 5.15 -5.26 -15.53
CA ASP A 46 4.72 -4.30 -16.55
C ASP A 46 4.68 -4.77 -18.01
N ASP A 47 3.47 -4.87 -18.58
CA ASP A 47 3.30 -4.50 -19.98
C ASP A 47 1.92 -3.86 -20.25
N THR A 48 2.03 -2.62 -20.73
CA THR A 48 1.00 -1.71 -21.20
C THR A 48 0.15 -2.23 -22.37
N GLY A 49 -1.15 -1.92 -22.34
CA GLY A 49 -2.09 -2.16 -23.45
C GLY A 49 -3.27 -1.18 -23.45
N ASP A 50 -3.03 0.02 -23.95
CA ASP A 50 -4.02 1.07 -24.25
C ASP A 50 -4.93 0.70 -25.44
N ALA A 51 -6.26 0.83 -25.28
CA ALA A 51 -7.16 1.46 -26.25
C ALA A 51 -8.62 1.51 -25.75
N GLY A 52 -9.20 2.72 -25.59
CA GLY A 52 -10.66 2.83 -25.50
C GLY A 52 -11.29 4.12 -24.96
N GLY A 53 -10.95 5.28 -25.55
CA GLY A 53 -11.36 6.62 -25.12
C GLY A 53 -12.83 6.91 -24.79
N THR A 54 -13.04 7.99 -24.01
CA THR A 54 -13.95 9.07 -24.40
C THR A 54 -13.51 10.41 -23.82
N SER A 55 -13.83 11.45 -24.58
CA SER A 55 -13.38 12.84 -24.50
C SER A 55 -14.28 13.75 -23.67
N ASN A 56 -13.68 14.67 -22.91
CA ASN A 56 -14.08 16.08 -22.72
C ASN A 56 -12.90 16.76 -22.00
N GLY A 57 -12.21 17.78 -22.50
CA GLY A 57 -12.68 18.90 -23.29
C GLY A 57 -12.74 20.14 -22.40
N SER A 58 -11.59 20.79 -22.12
CA SER A 58 -11.50 22.22 -21.79
C SER A 58 -10.07 22.72 -21.93
N ASN A 59 -9.97 23.94 -22.45
CA ASN A 59 -8.87 24.54 -23.18
C ASN A 59 -8.51 25.88 -22.51
N ALA A 60 -7.23 26.13 -22.24
CA ALA A 60 -6.60 27.45 -22.22
C ALA A 60 -5.07 27.24 -22.09
N THR A 61 -4.25 27.37 -23.13
CA THR A 61 -3.52 28.61 -23.53
C THR A 61 -2.84 29.31 -22.36
N GLY A 62 -1.52 29.55 -22.28
CA GLY A 62 -0.40 29.42 -23.21
C GLY A 62 0.74 30.35 -22.74
N GLY A 63 1.98 30.08 -23.17
CA GLY A 63 3.14 30.99 -23.08
C GLY A 63 4.05 30.69 -21.89
N ALA A 64 5.12 29.88 -21.98
CA ALA A 64 6.34 30.00 -22.79
C ALA A 64 7.24 31.19 -22.42
N THR A 65 8.32 30.90 -21.67
CA THR A 65 9.75 31.24 -21.91
C THR A 65 10.51 30.74 -20.68
N GLY A 66 11.49 29.83 -20.69
CA GLY A 66 12.43 29.45 -21.73
C GLY A 66 13.79 30.11 -21.48
N THR A 67 14.69 29.40 -20.79
CA THR A 67 16.18 29.38 -20.83
C THR A 67 16.69 29.05 -19.42
N GLY A 68 17.53 28.06 -19.13
CA GLY A 68 18.38 27.24 -19.97
C GLY A 68 19.77 27.15 -19.34
N ASN A 69 20.15 25.92 -18.96
CA ASN A 69 21.52 25.36 -18.94
C ASN A 69 22.49 25.90 -17.86
N GLY A 70 22.86 25.07 -16.87
CA GLY A 70 24.08 24.23 -16.91
C GLY A 70 25.26 24.98 -16.27
N THR A 71 26.16 24.45 -15.43
CA THR A 71 26.76 23.12 -15.40
C THR A 71 27.71 23.04 -14.18
N ALA A 72 27.88 21.83 -13.65
CA ALA A 72 29.10 21.23 -13.06
C ALA A 72 29.83 21.92 -11.88
N GLY A 73 29.86 21.19 -10.76
CA GLY A 73 30.66 21.49 -9.59
C GLY A 73 32.12 21.02 -9.64
N THR A 74 32.82 21.19 -8.52
CA THR A 74 34.04 20.45 -8.16
C THR A 74 34.19 20.37 -6.65
N THR A 75 34.49 19.16 -6.18
CA THR A 75 34.89 18.74 -4.84
C THR A 75 36.26 19.27 -4.40
N GLY A 76 36.50 19.41 -3.07
CA GLY A 76 37.85 19.20 -2.52
C GLY A 76 38.27 19.96 -1.25
N ALA A 77 37.89 19.44 -0.09
CA ALA A 77 38.71 19.10 1.09
C ALA A 77 39.63 20.11 1.85
N THR A 78 39.57 19.94 3.18
CA THR A 78 40.63 20.00 4.23
C THR A 78 40.95 21.29 5.01
N SER A 79 40.44 21.31 6.26
CA SER A 79 41.13 21.39 7.58
C SER A 79 42.14 22.51 7.88
N THR A 80 41.91 23.28 8.96
CA THR A 80 42.57 23.21 10.29
C THR A 80 42.35 24.52 11.07
N GLY A 81 42.13 24.43 12.38
CA GLY A 81 41.69 25.54 13.22
C GLY A 81 42.79 26.37 13.90
N GLY A 82 42.34 27.50 14.47
CA GLY A 82 42.40 27.74 15.92
C GLY A 82 43.70 28.23 16.57
N THR A 83 43.61 29.48 17.08
CA THR A 83 44.10 29.99 18.40
C THR A 83 45.61 30.31 18.52
N THR A 84 46.12 31.27 19.32
CA THR A 84 45.78 31.77 20.67
C THR A 84 46.51 33.10 21.02
N GLY A 85 45.94 33.87 21.98
CA GLY A 85 46.65 34.63 23.06
C GLY A 85 46.64 36.16 22.90
N GLY A 86 46.05 37.02 23.77
CA GLY A 86 46.09 37.13 25.25
C GLY A 86 47.29 38.03 25.66
N THR A 87 47.23 39.11 26.47
CA THR A 87 46.56 39.32 27.77
C THR A 87 46.66 40.79 28.31
N THR A 88 45.59 41.26 28.97
CA THR A 88 45.45 41.98 30.28
C THR A 88 46.11 43.34 30.63
N GLY A 89 45.32 44.23 31.27
CA GLY A 89 45.80 45.21 32.27
C GLY A 89 44.79 46.33 32.65
N ALA A 90 44.40 46.40 33.93
CA ALA A 90 43.25 47.15 34.48
C ALA A 90 43.49 48.63 34.90
N THR A 91 42.39 49.34 35.18
CA THR A 91 42.23 50.71 35.73
C THR A 91 42.52 50.86 37.23
N THR A 92 42.95 52.07 37.67
CA THR A 92 42.34 52.96 38.72
C THR A 92 43.36 53.93 39.38
N GLY A 93 42.94 55.19 39.69
CA GLY A 93 43.50 55.96 40.83
C GLY A 93 43.82 57.48 40.71
N THR A 94 42.79 58.31 40.91
CA THR A 94 42.63 59.70 41.47
C THR A 94 43.77 60.65 41.97
N THR A 95 43.37 61.95 42.07
CA THR A 95 43.87 63.17 42.81
C THR A 95 44.87 64.08 42.08
N GLY A 96 44.82 65.43 42.02
CA GLY A 96 44.02 66.51 42.62
C GLY A 96 44.92 67.75 42.85
N GLY A 97 44.49 68.99 42.58
CA GLY A 97 45.12 70.21 43.15
C GLY A 97 45.28 71.45 42.25
N THR A 98 44.65 72.56 42.68
CA THR A 98 44.56 73.93 42.12
C THR A 98 45.65 74.92 42.59
N THR A 99 45.58 76.17 42.09
CA THR A 99 46.21 77.48 42.49
C THR A 99 47.54 77.84 41.82
N GLY A 100 47.82 79.03 41.28
CA GLY A 100 47.21 80.37 41.32
C GLY A 100 48.31 81.42 41.64
N GLY A 101 48.42 82.52 40.88
CA GLY A 101 49.18 83.71 41.32
C GLY A 101 49.93 84.53 40.25
N THR A 102 49.40 85.73 39.99
CA THR A 102 49.90 86.85 39.16
C THR A 102 50.99 87.72 39.84
N THR A 103 51.46 88.75 39.10
CA THR A 103 52.24 89.98 39.43
C THR A 103 53.72 89.90 39.02
N GLY A 104 54.34 90.85 38.31
CA GLY A 104 54.03 92.25 37.97
C GLY A 104 55.31 93.08 38.20
N GLY A 105 55.79 93.84 37.20
CA GLY A 105 56.99 94.66 37.38
C GLY A 105 57.40 95.49 36.15
N THR A 106 57.02 96.75 36.16
CA THR A 106 57.27 97.82 35.17
C THR A 106 58.63 98.50 35.32
N THR A 107 58.91 99.42 34.38
CA THR A 107 59.81 100.60 34.41
C THR A 107 61.32 100.32 34.33
N GLY A 108 62.12 100.93 33.44
CA GLY A 108 62.03 102.23 32.77
C GLY A 108 63.36 102.96 33.01
N GLY A 109 64.09 103.35 31.96
CA GLY A 109 65.38 104.03 32.12
C GLY A 109 66.08 104.32 30.80
N THR A 110 65.85 105.53 30.29
CA THR A 110 66.48 106.12 29.11
C THR A 110 67.89 106.65 29.38
N THR A 111 68.62 106.80 28.26
CA THR A 111 69.59 107.86 27.90
C THR A 111 71.09 107.56 27.92
N ALA A 112 71.64 107.71 26.70
CA ALA A 112 72.91 108.33 26.30
C ALA A 112 74.11 107.41 26.05
N GLY A 113 74.47 107.30 24.76
CA GLY A 113 75.84 107.00 24.37
C GLY A 113 75.95 106.43 22.97
N THR A 114 75.83 107.26 21.94
CA THR A 114 76.40 106.96 20.62
C THR A 114 77.87 106.56 20.78
N THR A 115 78.27 105.40 20.26
CA THR A 115 79.43 105.15 19.36
C THR A 115 79.82 103.66 19.38
N ASN A 116 80.28 103.19 18.22
CA ASN A 116 81.18 102.04 18.04
C ASN A 116 80.55 100.63 18.06
N GLY A 117 79.96 100.25 16.93
CA GLY A 117 79.49 98.90 16.64
C GLY A 117 80.52 98.09 15.86
N THR A 118 80.55 96.78 16.16
CA THR A 118 80.54 95.68 15.19
C THR A 118 80.23 94.38 15.93
N THR A 119 79.29 93.62 15.35
CA THR A 119 79.12 92.15 15.39
C THR A 119 78.65 91.49 16.69
N GLY A 120 77.32 91.43 16.86
CA GLY A 120 76.61 90.33 17.53
C GLY A 120 75.70 89.67 16.49
N GLY A 121 75.77 88.35 16.33
CA GLY A 121 75.21 87.63 15.18
C GLY A 121 73.70 87.46 15.23
N CYS A 122 73.02 87.93 14.19
CA CYS A 122 71.73 87.44 13.76
C CYS A 122 72.00 86.21 12.84
N MET A 123 71.29 85.11 13.06
CA MET A 123 71.46 83.86 12.31
C MET A 123 70.25 83.73 11.38
N PRO A 124 70.42 83.85 10.06
CA PRO A 124 69.30 83.99 9.14
C PRO A 124 68.40 82.75 9.13
N SER A 125 67.11 82.94 9.38
CA SER A 125 66.01 81.99 9.16
C SER A 125 64.96 82.63 8.25
N PRO A 126 64.11 81.85 7.54
CA PRO A 126 63.02 82.42 6.74
C PRO A 126 62.14 83.33 7.59
N GLU A 127 61.72 84.46 7.02
CA GLU A 127 60.80 85.40 7.65
C GLU A 127 59.49 84.72 8.05
N VAL A 128 59.00 85.05 9.23
CA VAL A 128 57.64 84.73 9.70
C VAL A 128 56.94 86.03 10.08
N CYS A 129 55.61 86.05 10.09
CA CYS A 129 54.86 87.26 10.44
C CYS A 129 54.90 87.51 11.95
N ASP A 130 56.03 87.99 12.48
CA ASP A 130 56.26 88.22 13.91
C ASP A 130 56.78 89.63 14.25
N GLY A 131 57.05 90.46 13.24
CA GLY A 131 57.50 91.84 13.42
C GLY A 131 58.98 91.97 13.79
N GLU A 132 59.76 90.88 13.66
CA GLU A 132 61.21 90.85 13.81
C GLU A 132 61.89 90.53 12.48
N ASP A 133 63.14 90.97 12.31
CA ASP A 133 63.99 90.64 11.15
C ASP A 133 64.65 89.27 11.41
N ASN A 134 64.01 88.19 10.94
CA ASN A 134 64.46 86.82 11.18
C ASN A 134 65.59 86.39 10.23
N ASP A 135 65.67 86.98 9.03
CA ASP A 135 66.62 86.67 7.98
C ASP A 135 67.83 87.62 7.95
N CYS A 136 67.80 88.64 8.81
CA CYS A 136 68.86 89.58 9.11
C CYS A 136 69.24 90.51 7.94
N ASP A 137 68.29 90.84 7.06
CA ASP A 137 68.51 91.67 5.88
C ASP A 137 68.21 93.18 6.08
N ASP A 138 67.89 93.59 7.31
CA ASP A 138 67.42 94.91 7.74
C ASP A 138 65.99 95.29 7.25
N GLN A 139 65.22 94.32 6.75
CA GLN A 139 63.77 94.42 6.53
C GLN A 139 63.03 93.51 7.54
N ILE A 140 61.73 93.75 7.71
CA ILE A 140 60.89 93.03 8.67
C ILE A 140 59.64 92.61 7.87
N ASP A 141 59.30 91.33 7.92
CA ASP A 141 58.09 90.76 7.31
C ASP A 141 57.92 91.07 5.80
N GLU A 142 58.98 91.08 4.99
CA GLU A 142 58.94 91.52 3.59
C GLU A 142 58.64 90.42 2.55
N GLU A 143 58.52 89.16 2.95
CA GLU A 143 58.34 88.02 2.03
C GLU A 143 56.89 87.79 1.52
N GLY A 144 55.91 88.61 1.91
CA GLY A 144 54.56 88.60 1.33
C GLY A 144 53.79 87.27 1.54
N ALA A 145 53.39 86.59 0.46
CA ALA A 145 52.49 85.43 0.53
C ALA A 145 53.08 84.19 1.24
N SER A 146 54.41 84.06 1.33
CA SER A 146 55.05 82.98 2.10
C SER A 146 54.83 83.14 3.60
N LEU A 147 54.68 84.38 4.10
CA LEU A 147 54.42 84.68 5.50
C LEU A 147 53.08 84.13 5.97
N LEU A 148 52.08 84.04 5.08
CA LEU A 148 50.72 83.57 5.40
C LEU A 148 50.69 82.11 5.86
N SER A 149 51.71 81.32 5.51
CA SER A 149 51.83 79.93 5.97
C SER A 149 52.24 79.80 7.43
N SER A 150 52.77 80.88 8.03
CA SER A 150 53.10 80.96 9.45
C SER A 150 51.91 81.37 10.33
N CYS A 151 50.83 81.84 9.71
CA CYS A 151 49.60 82.21 10.41
C CYS A 151 48.84 80.98 10.92
N THR A 152 48.22 81.10 12.09
CA THR A 152 47.37 80.05 12.67
C THR A 152 46.09 79.91 11.83
N PRO A 153 45.73 78.72 11.33
CA PRO A 153 44.50 78.56 10.57
C PRO A 153 43.29 78.81 11.48
N LEU A 154 42.45 79.77 11.08
CA LEU A 154 41.16 80.04 11.70
C LEU A 154 40.05 79.33 10.91
N PRO A 155 39.05 78.70 11.56
CA PRO A 155 37.89 78.10 10.91
C PRO A 155 37.19 79.09 9.97
N GLY A 156 36.84 78.68 8.76
CA GLY A 156 36.10 79.53 7.81
C GLY A 156 36.85 80.74 7.25
N ALA A 157 38.09 81.01 7.68
CA ALA A 157 38.88 82.16 7.27
C ALA A 157 40.17 81.75 6.53
N VAL A 158 40.66 82.68 5.72
CA VAL A 158 41.92 82.57 4.98
C VAL A 158 42.81 83.76 5.34
N ALA A 159 44.09 83.48 5.64
CA ALA A 159 45.07 84.54 5.88
C ALA A 159 45.27 85.36 4.59
N ASP A 160 45.11 86.67 4.66
CA ASP A 160 45.14 87.59 3.51
C ASP A 160 46.49 88.32 3.40
N MET A 161 46.95 88.93 4.49
CA MET A 161 48.25 89.63 4.52
C MET A 161 48.91 89.59 5.91
N CYS A 162 50.22 89.84 5.95
CA CYS A 162 50.94 90.19 7.17
C CYS A 162 51.11 91.71 7.20
N ASP A 163 50.57 92.39 8.23
CA ASP A 163 50.73 93.84 8.42
C ASP A 163 51.34 94.12 9.81
N ALA A 164 52.57 94.62 9.82
CA ALA A 164 53.34 94.98 11.02
C ALA A 164 53.43 93.85 12.09
N GLY A 165 53.83 92.64 11.68
CA GLY A 165 53.98 91.48 12.56
C GLY A 165 52.66 90.83 13.01
N VAL A 166 51.54 91.15 12.36
CA VAL A 166 50.22 90.57 12.68
C VAL A 166 49.58 89.99 11.41
N CYS A 167 49.12 88.75 11.50
CA CYS A 167 48.32 88.10 10.45
C CYS A 167 46.94 88.75 10.37
N VAL A 168 46.57 89.22 9.18
CA VAL A 168 45.25 89.74 8.85
C VAL A 168 44.52 88.66 8.05
N TYR A 169 43.32 88.28 8.50
CA TYR A 169 42.50 87.26 7.85
C TYR A 169 41.31 87.89 7.11
N THR A 170 40.79 87.15 6.14
CA THR A 170 39.51 87.44 5.46
C THR A 170 38.68 86.17 5.42
N CYS A 171 37.36 86.29 5.43
CA CYS A 171 36.50 85.12 5.33
C CYS A 171 36.64 84.44 3.97
N ALA A 172 36.58 83.10 3.97
CA ALA A 172 36.46 82.33 2.74
C ALA A 172 35.14 82.68 2.04
N ASP A 173 35.10 82.53 0.71
CA ASP A 173 33.94 82.90 -0.10
C ASP A 173 32.63 82.30 0.46
N GLY A 174 31.67 83.17 0.79
CA GLY A 174 30.35 82.79 1.29
C GLY A 174 30.23 82.73 2.82
N LEU A 175 31.34 82.89 3.55
CA LEU A 175 31.38 82.99 5.01
C LEU A 175 31.54 84.44 5.46
N PHE A 176 31.07 84.74 6.66
CA PHE A 176 31.09 86.07 7.26
C PHE A 176 31.48 85.95 8.75
N ASP A 177 32.24 86.94 9.20
CA ASP A 177 32.59 87.15 10.60
C ASP A 177 31.46 87.95 11.25
N ALA A 178 30.67 87.28 12.09
CA ALA A 178 29.46 87.86 12.67
C ALA A 178 29.77 88.83 13.83
N ASN A 179 30.82 88.53 14.59
CA ASN A 179 31.17 89.24 15.83
C ASN A 179 32.26 90.33 15.60
N ALA A 180 32.80 90.41 14.39
CA ALA A 180 33.86 91.30 13.94
C ALA A 180 35.19 91.12 14.69
N ASP A 181 35.50 89.90 15.12
CA ASP A 181 36.69 89.54 15.89
C ASP A 181 37.77 88.81 15.10
N LEU A 182 37.64 88.68 13.78
CA LEU A 182 38.58 87.98 12.90
C LEU A 182 40.05 88.51 12.97
N GLY A 183 40.25 89.72 13.53
CA GLY A 183 41.57 90.30 13.79
C GLY A 183 42.08 90.17 15.23
N ASP A 184 41.35 89.50 16.12
CA ASP A 184 41.71 89.21 17.50
C ASP A 184 42.54 87.91 17.55
N PRO A 185 43.66 87.86 18.30
CA PRO A 185 44.40 86.62 18.54
C PRO A 185 43.56 85.46 19.10
N ASP A 186 42.45 85.77 19.76
CA ASP A 186 41.51 84.80 20.34
C ASP A 186 40.22 84.64 19.50
N GLY A 187 40.14 85.21 18.29
CA GLY A 187 38.95 85.14 17.42
C GLY A 187 38.64 83.72 16.92
N ASP A 188 37.37 83.43 16.67
CA ASP A 188 36.87 82.09 16.29
C ASP A 188 36.77 81.85 14.76
N GLY A 189 37.05 82.88 13.96
CA GLY A 189 37.21 82.77 12.51
C GLY A 189 36.08 83.47 11.75
N CYS A 190 35.43 82.74 10.84
CA CYS A 190 34.21 83.22 10.19
C CYS A 190 33.10 82.19 10.42
N GLU A 191 32.13 82.58 11.24
CA GLU A 191 31.19 81.69 11.91
C GLU A 191 29.91 81.50 11.11
N CYS A 192 29.62 82.38 10.14
CA CYS A 192 28.28 82.44 9.58
C CYS A 192 28.20 82.49 8.05
N THR A 193 27.03 82.16 7.49
CA THR A 193 26.76 82.18 6.03
C THR A 193 25.65 83.18 5.69
N SER A 194 25.61 83.79 4.49
CA SER A 194 24.55 84.78 4.17
C SER A 194 23.20 84.18 3.74
N ASN A 195 22.83 83.00 4.25
CA ASN A 195 21.49 82.44 4.03
C ASN A 195 20.54 82.91 5.14
N SER A 196 19.24 82.64 5.00
CA SER A 196 18.21 83.26 5.84
C SER A 196 17.30 82.25 6.54
N GLU A 197 17.76 81.02 6.74
CA GLU A 197 17.09 79.96 7.53
C GLU A 197 18.16 79.04 8.14
N GLU A 198 18.06 78.78 9.44
CA GLU A 198 18.97 77.91 10.20
C GLU A 198 18.71 76.43 9.93
N VAL A 199 19.78 75.63 9.77
CA VAL A 199 19.74 74.17 9.64
C VAL A 199 20.64 73.49 10.66
N CYS A 200 20.32 72.25 11.04
CA CYS A 200 21.11 71.48 12.01
C CYS A 200 22.45 70.98 11.40
N ASP A 201 23.41 71.87 11.25
CA ASP A 201 24.73 71.57 10.67
C ASP A 201 25.92 72.11 11.50
N GLY A 202 25.64 72.79 12.62
CA GLY A 202 26.65 73.35 13.50
C GLY A 202 27.31 74.63 12.98
N LEU A 203 26.70 75.33 12.02
CA LEU A 203 27.09 76.65 11.52
C LEU A 203 25.96 77.65 11.73
N ASP A 204 26.28 78.89 12.10
CA ASP A 204 25.30 79.99 12.18
C ASP A 204 24.90 80.41 10.75
N ASN A 205 23.82 79.85 10.22
CA ASN A 205 23.45 80.06 8.82
C ASN A 205 22.77 81.41 8.58
N ASP A 206 22.29 82.10 9.62
CA ASP A 206 21.57 83.38 9.52
C ASP A 206 22.31 84.60 10.11
N CYS A 207 23.50 84.36 10.66
CA CYS A 207 24.43 85.32 11.24
C CYS A 207 23.89 86.09 12.46
N ASP A 208 23.06 85.47 13.31
CA ASP A 208 22.55 86.10 14.53
C ASP A 208 23.45 85.95 15.77
N GLY A 209 24.52 85.14 15.66
CA GLY A 209 25.50 84.87 16.69
C GLY A 209 25.14 83.70 17.61
N VAL A 210 24.12 82.92 17.25
CA VAL A 210 23.77 81.63 17.85
C VAL A 210 23.92 80.56 16.75
N THR A 211 24.08 79.30 17.15
CA THR A 211 24.20 78.18 16.21
C THR A 211 23.11 77.18 16.51
N ASP A 212 22.50 76.64 15.45
CA ASP A 212 21.40 75.70 15.48
C ASP A 212 20.22 76.18 16.38
N GLU A 213 19.90 77.48 16.34
CA GLU A 213 18.71 78.04 16.99
C GLU A 213 17.43 77.86 16.14
N GLU A 214 16.27 78.01 16.78
CA GLU A 214 14.94 77.75 16.19
C GLU A 214 14.56 76.26 16.00
N SER A 215 14.11 75.62 17.08
CA SER A 215 13.77 74.18 17.18
C SER A 215 12.84 73.56 16.11
N ASP A 216 11.98 74.33 15.44
CA ASP A 216 10.92 73.76 14.59
C ASP A 216 11.31 73.68 13.09
N THR A 217 12.27 74.50 12.64
CA THR A 217 12.72 74.57 11.23
C THR A 217 14.01 73.79 10.98
N LEU A 218 14.86 73.62 12.01
CA LEU A 218 16.13 72.88 11.95
C LEU A 218 16.00 71.45 11.43
N LEU A 219 14.92 70.76 11.80
CA LEU A 219 14.74 69.33 11.51
C LEU A 219 14.45 69.04 10.03
N GLY A 220 14.12 70.07 9.24
CA GLY A 220 13.95 69.94 7.79
C GLY A 220 15.24 69.60 7.04
N GLY A 221 16.40 69.84 7.65
CA GLY A 221 17.72 69.49 7.11
C GLY A 221 18.18 68.05 7.40
N CYS A 222 17.47 67.32 8.26
CA CYS A 222 17.85 65.96 8.65
C CYS A 222 17.48 64.93 7.58
N GLU A 223 18.36 63.95 7.35
CA GLU A 223 18.08 62.84 6.44
C GLU A 223 16.95 61.94 6.97
N ALA A 224 16.06 61.49 6.09
CA ALA A 224 15.01 60.54 6.48
C ALA A 224 15.61 59.16 6.78
N ARG A 225 15.18 58.54 7.88
CA ARG A 225 15.54 57.18 8.29
C ARG A 225 14.29 56.31 8.32
N ASP A 226 14.38 55.06 7.90
CA ASP A 226 13.20 54.19 7.83
C ASP A 226 12.66 53.91 9.22
N GLY A 227 11.34 54.02 9.39
CA GLY A 227 10.72 53.80 10.70
C GLY A 227 11.09 54.80 11.81
N ALA A 228 11.82 55.88 11.52
CA ALA A 228 12.26 56.87 12.51
C ALA A 228 11.99 58.32 12.07
N THR A 229 11.95 59.23 13.03
CA THR A 229 11.75 60.67 12.81
C THR A 229 12.79 61.47 13.56
N ALA A 230 13.34 62.52 12.94
CA ALA A 230 14.19 63.48 13.62
C ALA A 230 13.37 64.23 14.67
N VAL A 231 13.86 64.30 15.91
CA VAL A 231 13.13 64.88 17.07
C VAL A 231 13.81 66.10 17.67
N SER A 232 15.12 66.26 17.49
CA SER A 232 15.87 67.42 17.98
C SER A 232 17.20 67.56 17.26
N CYS A 233 17.77 68.77 17.26
CA CYS A 233 19.16 69.03 16.93
C CYS A 233 19.97 69.20 18.23
N ALA A 234 21.12 68.55 18.35
CA ALA A 234 22.03 68.73 19.46
C ALA A 234 23.49 68.62 18.99
N ASP A 235 24.31 69.62 19.33
CA ASP A 235 25.73 69.71 18.97
C ASP A 235 25.99 69.56 17.44
N GLY A 236 25.18 70.22 16.60
CA GLY A 236 25.29 70.11 15.12
C GLY A 236 24.90 68.74 14.55
N ALA A 237 24.18 67.91 15.30
CA ALA A 237 23.74 66.58 14.87
C ALA A 237 22.25 66.31 15.13
N CYS A 238 21.57 65.82 14.09
CA CYS A 238 20.19 65.36 14.17
C CYS A 238 20.05 64.16 15.11
N GLN A 239 19.13 64.25 16.07
CA GLN A 239 18.72 63.17 16.94
C GLN A 239 17.43 62.55 16.41
N TYR A 240 17.35 61.22 16.41
CA TYR A 240 16.20 60.48 15.89
C TYR A 240 15.52 59.70 17.00
N ALA A 241 14.22 59.48 16.84
CA ALA A 241 13.45 58.53 17.63
C ALA A 241 12.64 57.63 16.70
N CYS A 242 12.46 56.37 17.09
CA CYS A 242 11.59 55.45 16.36
C CYS A 242 10.15 55.96 16.36
N ALA A 243 9.46 55.72 15.25
CA ALA A 243 8.02 55.91 15.17
C ALA A 243 7.31 54.95 16.13
N ASP A 244 6.09 55.30 16.53
CA ASP A 244 5.29 54.51 17.47
C ASP A 244 5.25 53.02 17.07
N GLY A 245 5.64 52.16 18.01
CA GLY A 245 5.65 50.70 17.82
C GLY A 245 6.87 50.14 17.11
N ARG A 246 7.88 50.97 16.76
CA ARG A 246 9.13 50.48 16.18
C ARG A 246 10.29 50.51 17.17
N VAL A 247 11.25 49.62 16.95
CA VAL A 247 12.46 49.48 17.78
C VAL A 247 13.68 49.44 16.87
N ASP A 248 14.71 50.20 17.26
CA ASP A 248 16.08 50.10 16.76
C ASP A 248 16.75 48.93 17.50
N LEU A 249 16.94 47.81 16.80
CA LEU A 249 17.47 46.59 17.40
C LEU A 249 18.99 46.65 17.56
N ASN A 250 19.67 47.32 16.64
CA ASN A 250 21.14 47.32 16.56
C ASN A 250 21.77 48.51 17.32
N GLY A 251 20.95 49.46 17.80
CA GLY A 251 21.36 50.63 18.56
C GLY A 251 22.10 51.67 17.72
N ASP A 252 21.91 51.65 16.39
CA ASP A 252 22.63 52.50 15.46
C ASP A 252 21.87 53.75 15.01
N LEU A 253 20.69 54.02 15.58
CA LEU A 253 19.80 55.12 15.19
C LEU A 253 20.43 56.52 15.26
N GLY A 254 21.56 56.71 15.94
CA GLY A 254 22.34 57.96 15.95
C GLY A 254 23.53 58.01 14.97
N GLN A 255 23.81 56.92 14.25
CA GLN A 255 24.99 56.77 13.39
C GLN A 255 24.71 57.20 11.95
N ALA A 256 25.73 57.56 11.18
CA ALA A 256 25.58 58.04 9.80
C ALA A 256 25.07 56.96 8.82
N ASN A 257 25.24 55.69 9.16
CA ASN A 257 24.89 54.53 8.32
C ASN A 257 23.72 53.72 8.87
N SER A 258 22.89 54.34 9.72
CA SER A 258 21.73 53.68 10.33
C SER A 258 20.72 53.23 9.28
N ASP A 259 20.19 52.03 9.45
CA ASP A 259 19.07 51.49 8.69
C ASP A 259 17.69 51.85 9.28
N GLY A 260 17.66 52.43 10.49
CA GLY A 260 16.49 53.10 11.05
C GLY A 260 15.95 52.42 12.29
N CYS A 261 14.68 52.01 12.25
CA CYS A 261 14.08 51.16 13.28
C CYS A 261 13.48 49.92 12.62
N GLU A 262 14.21 48.82 12.75
CA GLU A 262 14.10 47.62 11.92
C GLU A 262 12.92 46.74 12.33
N CYS A 263 12.53 46.79 13.61
CA CYS A 263 11.51 45.92 14.17
C CYS A 263 10.19 46.66 14.43
N LEU A 264 9.07 45.96 14.27
CA LEU A 264 7.72 46.45 14.54
C LEU A 264 7.09 45.56 15.63
N LEU A 265 6.85 46.12 16.81
CA LEU A 265 6.18 45.37 17.89
C LEU A 265 4.80 44.94 17.44
N SER A 266 4.59 43.62 17.44
CA SER A 266 3.33 42.99 17.03
C SER A 266 2.79 41.99 18.05
N GLY A 267 3.58 41.58 19.06
CA GLY A 267 3.11 40.70 20.13
C GLY A 267 4.25 39.96 20.81
N ASP A 268 3.93 38.88 21.50
CA ASP A 268 4.89 37.82 21.85
C ASP A 268 5.22 37.01 20.58
N ASP A 269 6.36 36.32 20.57
CA ASP A 269 6.81 35.53 19.44
C ASP A 269 5.86 34.37 19.06
N VAL A 270 5.68 34.20 17.75
CA VAL A 270 4.92 33.11 17.13
C VAL A 270 5.78 32.44 16.07
N CYS A 271 5.54 31.16 15.77
CA CYS A 271 6.39 30.35 14.89
C CYS A 271 6.18 30.77 13.42
N ASP A 272 6.68 31.94 13.05
CA ASP A 272 6.54 32.55 11.74
C ASP A 272 7.88 33.05 11.16
N GLY A 273 8.98 32.89 11.94
CA GLY A 273 10.32 33.30 11.54
C GLY A 273 10.58 34.80 11.65
N SER A 274 9.76 35.52 12.42
CA SER A 274 9.91 36.95 12.72
C SER A 274 10.14 37.17 14.22
N ASP A 275 10.81 38.27 14.55
CA ASP A 275 10.95 38.79 15.91
C ASP A 275 9.75 39.72 16.19
N ASN A 276 8.70 39.22 16.84
CA ASN A 276 7.45 39.95 17.05
C ASN A 276 7.49 40.88 18.26
N ASP A 277 8.36 40.58 19.23
CA ASP A 277 8.51 41.31 20.50
C ASP A 277 9.70 42.29 20.52
N CYS A 278 10.54 42.22 19.48
CA CYS A 278 11.71 43.04 19.24
C CYS A 278 12.82 42.88 20.28
N ASP A 279 13.06 41.65 20.78
CA ASP A 279 14.15 41.35 21.71
C ASP A 279 15.49 40.97 21.02
N GLY A 280 15.45 40.77 19.70
CA GLY A 280 16.60 40.44 18.86
C GLY A 280 16.84 38.93 18.68
N LEU A 281 15.96 38.09 19.22
CA LEU A 281 15.87 36.66 18.92
C LEU A 281 14.63 36.41 18.04
N VAL A 282 14.57 35.23 17.44
CA VAL A 282 13.45 34.82 16.58
C VAL A 282 13.02 33.45 17.04
N ASP A 283 11.73 33.29 17.32
CA ASP A 283 11.08 32.04 17.71
C ASP A 283 11.71 31.40 18.98
N GLU A 284 11.95 32.17 20.06
CA GLU A 284 12.61 31.68 21.30
C GLU A 284 11.68 31.29 22.49
N GLU A 285 10.39 31.65 22.46
CA GLU A 285 9.42 31.32 23.53
C GLU A 285 8.76 29.94 23.36
N SER A 286 9.40 28.86 23.84
CA SER A 286 9.04 27.47 23.49
C SER A 286 7.58 27.06 23.73
N ASP A 287 6.96 27.48 24.83
CA ASP A 287 5.62 26.99 25.22
C ASP A 287 4.51 27.73 24.46
N ALA A 288 4.66 29.05 24.25
CA ALA A 288 3.71 29.85 23.48
C ALA A 288 3.81 29.56 21.97
N LEU A 289 5.02 29.31 21.48
CA LEU A 289 5.30 28.90 20.10
C LEU A 289 4.53 27.65 19.68
N LEU A 290 4.54 26.63 20.54
CA LEU A 290 3.86 25.36 20.26
C LEU A 290 2.33 25.48 20.30
N GLU A 291 1.78 26.36 21.15
CA GLU A 291 0.34 26.65 21.15
C GLU A 291 -0.10 27.38 19.88
N ALA A 292 0.73 28.26 19.32
CA ALA A 292 0.46 28.98 18.09
C ALA A 292 0.39 28.06 16.86
N CYS A 293 1.16 26.96 16.85
CA CYS A 293 1.12 25.93 15.80
C CYS A 293 -0.22 25.19 15.69
N GLY A 294 -1.09 25.28 16.69
CA GLY A 294 -2.34 24.53 16.73
C GLY A 294 -2.14 23.01 16.81
N GLY A 295 -3.25 22.26 16.81
CA GLY A 295 -3.25 20.79 16.80
C GLY A 295 -3.72 20.26 15.45
N ARG A 296 -3.12 19.14 15.02
CA ARG A 296 -3.60 18.34 13.87
C ARG A 296 -4.36 17.12 14.37
N ALA A 297 -5.17 16.49 13.54
CA ALA A 297 -5.94 15.32 13.95
C ALA A 297 -5.00 14.19 14.38
N GLY A 298 -5.01 13.82 15.67
CA GLY A 298 -4.14 12.76 16.17
C GLY A 298 -2.66 13.14 16.35
N ALA A 299 -2.27 14.40 16.12
CA ALA A 299 -0.89 14.88 16.28
C ALA A 299 -0.80 16.18 17.09
N SER A 300 0.35 16.36 17.74
CA SER A 300 0.67 17.56 18.51
C SER A 300 1.94 18.20 17.95
N ALA A 301 2.00 19.54 17.96
CA ALA A 301 3.25 20.24 17.66
C ALA A 301 4.31 19.83 18.69
N VAL A 302 5.54 19.60 18.22
CA VAL A 302 6.68 19.16 19.04
C VAL A 302 7.89 20.09 18.94
N ALA A 303 8.01 20.86 17.87
CA ALA A 303 9.05 21.87 17.70
C ALA A 303 8.62 22.99 16.74
N CYS A 304 9.33 24.12 16.82
CA CYS A 304 9.35 25.17 15.81
C CYS A 304 10.79 25.24 15.27
N THR A 305 10.97 25.07 13.97
CA THR A 305 12.28 25.13 13.31
C THR A 305 12.15 25.98 12.05
N ASP A 306 12.97 27.03 11.92
CA ASP A 306 12.99 27.95 10.77
C ASP A 306 11.60 28.55 10.43
N GLY A 307 10.81 28.95 11.44
CA GLY A 307 9.44 29.48 11.26
C GLY A 307 8.41 28.43 10.82
N GLY A 308 8.75 27.13 10.93
CA GLY A 308 7.87 26.01 10.59
C GLY A 308 7.55 25.13 11.81
N CYS A 309 6.27 24.80 11.99
CA CYS A 309 5.82 23.88 13.02
C CYS A 309 6.09 22.42 12.64
N GLU A 310 6.76 21.69 13.52
CA GLU A 310 6.94 20.22 13.41
C GLU A 310 5.89 19.52 14.28
N TYR A 311 5.30 18.45 13.76
CA TYR A 311 4.25 17.68 14.44
C TYR A 311 4.68 16.23 14.66
N ALA A 312 4.15 15.60 15.71
CA ALA A 312 4.31 14.18 15.95
C ALA A 312 2.98 13.52 16.37
N CYS A 313 2.76 12.29 15.89
CA CYS A 313 1.60 11.51 16.27
C CYS A 313 1.53 11.23 17.77
N SER A 314 0.32 11.33 18.30
CA SER A 314 0.01 11.19 19.72
C SER A 314 -0.88 9.97 19.94
N GLY A 315 -0.75 9.32 21.10
CA GLY A 315 -1.66 8.23 21.49
C GLY A 315 -1.52 6.93 20.69
N GLY A 316 -0.33 6.65 20.15
CA GLY A 316 -0.08 5.43 19.37
C GLY A 316 -0.66 5.47 17.95
N ARG A 317 -0.94 6.67 17.43
CA ARG A 317 -1.33 6.83 16.03
C ARG A 317 -0.12 6.86 15.11
N VAL A 318 -0.34 6.53 13.85
CA VAL A 318 0.68 6.53 12.79
C VAL A 318 0.20 7.44 11.65
N ASP A 319 1.10 8.26 11.15
CA ASP A 319 0.97 9.00 9.89
C ASP A 319 1.41 8.05 8.77
N VAL A 320 0.44 7.56 7.99
CA VAL A 320 0.66 6.50 7.01
C VAL A 320 1.20 7.07 5.69
N ASN A 321 0.78 8.28 5.32
CA ASN A 321 1.12 8.89 4.03
C ASN A 321 2.35 9.82 4.12
N ALA A 322 2.92 10.00 5.32
CA ALA A 322 4.06 10.85 5.62
C ALA A 322 3.84 12.33 5.29
N ASP A 323 2.59 12.79 5.35
CA ASP A 323 2.20 14.17 5.04
C ASP A 323 2.01 15.06 6.28
N LEU A 324 2.34 14.57 7.48
CA LEU A 324 2.12 15.29 8.72
C LEU A 324 2.81 16.67 8.79
N SER A 325 3.88 16.86 8.02
CA SER A 325 4.60 18.14 7.87
C SER A 325 4.07 19.05 6.75
N ASP A 326 3.18 18.55 5.88
CA ASP A 326 2.56 19.32 4.82
C ASP A 326 1.46 20.23 5.41
N PRO A 327 1.37 21.53 5.07
CA PRO A 327 0.26 22.39 5.51
C PRO A 327 -1.14 21.84 5.23
N ASP A 328 -1.30 21.03 4.18
CA ASP A 328 -2.58 20.41 3.78
C ASP A 328 -2.76 18.96 4.30
N GLY A 329 -1.80 18.43 5.06
CA GLY A 329 -1.82 17.06 5.58
C GLY A 329 -2.94 16.79 6.60
N ASP A 330 -3.49 15.57 6.60
CA ASP A 330 -4.71 15.21 7.34
C ASP A 330 -4.48 14.64 8.75
N GLY A 331 -3.22 14.43 9.15
CA GLY A 331 -2.81 14.23 10.54
C GLY A 331 -2.15 12.89 10.81
N CYS A 332 -2.74 12.10 11.71
CA CYS A 332 -2.35 10.69 11.91
C CYS A 332 -3.58 9.80 11.78
N GLU A 333 -3.60 9.02 10.72
CA GLU A 333 -4.80 8.42 10.15
C GLU A 333 -5.14 7.11 10.85
N CYS A 334 -4.12 6.39 11.32
CA CYS A 334 -4.25 5.02 11.75
C CYS A 334 -3.96 4.82 13.24
N THR A 335 -4.59 3.83 13.86
CA THR A 335 -4.35 3.42 15.25
C THR A 335 -3.93 1.96 15.25
N VAL A 336 -2.70 1.67 15.65
CA VAL A 336 -2.14 0.31 15.63
C VAL A 336 -2.99 -0.66 16.45
N SER A 337 -3.52 -1.67 15.77
CA SER A 337 -4.18 -2.86 16.31
C SER A 337 -3.68 -4.11 15.59
N PRO A 338 -3.87 -5.32 16.14
CA PRO A 338 -3.55 -6.55 15.41
C PRO A 338 -4.39 -6.65 14.13
N GLU A 339 -3.76 -7.13 13.06
CA GLU A 339 -4.44 -7.39 11.78
C GLU A 339 -5.59 -8.39 11.93
N VAL A 340 -6.71 -8.10 11.29
CA VAL A 340 -7.85 -9.01 11.12
C VAL A 340 -8.21 -9.09 9.64
N CYS A 341 -8.88 -10.16 9.22
CA CYS A 341 -9.32 -10.31 7.83
C CYS A 341 -10.54 -9.41 7.57
N ASP A 342 -10.34 -8.13 7.27
CA ASP A 342 -11.41 -7.16 7.03
C ASP A 342 -11.16 -6.20 5.86
N GLY A 343 -10.04 -6.36 5.15
CA GLY A 343 -9.70 -5.51 4.01
C GLY A 343 -9.16 -4.15 4.41
N ALA A 344 -8.80 -3.94 5.68
CA ALA A 344 -8.17 -2.73 6.17
C ALA A 344 -6.86 -3.02 6.89
N ASP A 345 -5.83 -2.22 6.61
CA ASP A 345 -4.56 -2.22 7.33
C ASP A 345 -4.78 -1.76 8.79
N ASN A 346 -5.00 -2.71 9.69
CA ASN A 346 -5.30 -2.42 11.10
C ASN A 346 -4.04 -2.15 11.91
N ASN A 347 -2.89 -2.62 11.42
CA ASN A 347 -1.60 -2.47 12.09
C ASN A 347 -0.73 -1.33 11.52
N CYS A 348 -1.24 -0.64 10.51
CA CYS A 348 -0.68 0.57 9.91
C CYS A 348 0.73 0.35 9.31
N ASP A 349 1.05 -0.83 8.78
CA ASP A 349 2.35 -1.12 8.18
C ASP A 349 2.40 -0.92 6.65
N GLY A 350 1.26 -0.59 6.04
CA GLY A 350 1.10 -0.30 4.63
C GLY A 350 0.72 -1.52 3.78
N GLU A 351 0.65 -2.71 4.36
CA GLU A 351 0.07 -3.89 3.74
C GLU A 351 -1.34 -4.12 4.32
N VAL A 352 -2.21 -4.78 3.56
CA VAL A 352 -3.60 -5.08 3.99
C VAL A 352 -3.73 -6.58 4.14
N ASP A 353 -4.33 -7.03 5.26
CA ASP A 353 -4.60 -8.44 5.55
C ASP A 353 -3.36 -9.33 5.37
N GLU A 354 -2.22 -8.95 5.96
CA GLU A 354 -0.98 -9.72 5.90
C GLU A 354 -0.80 -10.67 7.11
N GLN A 355 0.04 -11.70 6.97
CA GLN A 355 0.31 -12.73 7.99
C GLN A 355 -0.85 -13.71 8.29
N ASN A 356 -1.11 -14.61 7.33
CA ASN A 356 -2.21 -15.59 7.34
C ASN A 356 -2.47 -16.30 8.71
N ASP A 357 -1.42 -16.72 9.42
CA ASP A 357 -1.55 -17.42 10.72
C ASP A 357 -2.28 -16.61 11.81
N VAL A 358 -2.21 -15.28 11.77
CA VAL A 358 -2.89 -14.38 12.73
C VAL A 358 -4.30 -14.06 12.25
N LEU A 359 -4.48 -13.85 10.94
CA LEU A 359 -5.76 -13.53 10.29
C LEU A 359 -6.79 -14.64 10.48
N LEU A 360 -6.37 -15.90 10.33
CA LEU A 360 -7.24 -17.08 10.44
C LEU A 360 -7.94 -17.19 11.80
N SER A 361 -7.31 -16.65 12.85
CA SER A 361 -7.91 -16.62 14.20
C SER A 361 -9.06 -15.61 14.35
N SER A 362 -9.14 -14.63 13.44
CA SER A 362 -10.22 -13.64 13.37
C SER A 362 -11.43 -14.17 12.57
N CYS A 363 -11.21 -15.19 11.72
CA CYS A 363 -12.27 -15.84 10.97
C CYS A 363 -13.25 -16.57 11.91
N GLY A 364 -14.55 -16.45 11.63
CA GLY A 364 -15.58 -17.17 12.35
C GLY A 364 -15.47 -18.68 12.13
N GLY A 365 -16.03 -19.48 13.04
CA GLY A 365 -16.14 -20.92 12.82
C GLY A 365 -17.32 -21.24 11.91
N VAL A 366 -17.05 -21.95 10.81
CA VAL A 366 -18.05 -22.55 9.91
C VAL A 366 -18.18 -24.04 10.26
N ALA A 367 -19.38 -24.61 10.21
CA ALA A 367 -19.57 -26.01 10.58
C ALA A 367 -18.93 -26.93 9.52
N GLY A 368 -18.11 -27.90 9.94
CA GLY A 368 -17.47 -28.82 9.00
C GLY A 368 -16.37 -28.21 8.12
N ALA A 369 -16.05 -26.93 8.28
CA ALA A 369 -15.01 -26.25 7.50
C ALA A 369 -13.99 -25.56 8.42
N GLU A 370 -12.78 -25.34 7.88
CA GLU A 370 -11.73 -24.57 8.53
C GLU A 370 -11.26 -23.46 7.59
N ALA A 371 -10.97 -22.28 8.16
CA ALA A 371 -10.44 -21.18 7.38
C ALA A 371 -9.03 -21.56 6.89
N GLN A 372 -8.75 -21.32 5.61
CA GLN A 372 -7.47 -21.63 4.96
C GLN A 372 -6.67 -20.36 4.62
N SER A 373 -7.37 -19.31 4.17
CA SER A 373 -6.75 -18.04 3.83
C SER A 373 -7.66 -16.84 4.09
N CYS A 374 -7.08 -15.65 4.01
CA CYS A 374 -7.79 -14.39 3.90
C CYS A 374 -7.49 -13.79 2.52
N GLU A 375 -8.52 -13.59 1.69
CA GLU A 375 -8.38 -13.02 0.35
C GLU A 375 -9.32 -11.82 0.22
N ALA A 376 -8.74 -10.64 -0.06
CA ALA A 376 -9.47 -9.39 -0.26
C ALA A 376 -10.47 -9.05 0.89
N GLY A 377 -10.06 -9.26 2.15
CA GLY A 377 -10.90 -9.02 3.31
C GLY A 377 -12.00 -10.06 3.56
N ALA A 378 -11.93 -11.22 2.89
CA ALA A 378 -12.84 -12.34 3.09
C ALA A 378 -12.06 -13.60 3.52
N CYS A 379 -12.57 -14.29 4.54
CA CYS A 379 -12.04 -15.59 4.94
C CYS A 379 -12.47 -16.64 3.91
N VAL A 380 -11.49 -17.35 3.37
CA VAL A 380 -11.71 -18.53 2.51
C VAL A 380 -11.72 -19.77 3.40
N TYR A 381 -12.74 -20.59 3.24
CA TYR A 381 -12.94 -21.82 4.00
C TYR A 381 -12.79 -23.02 3.09
N ALA A 382 -12.21 -24.09 3.62
CA ALA A 382 -12.21 -25.41 2.97
C ALA A 382 -12.79 -26.46 3.93
N CYS A 383 -13.34 -27.52 3.37
CA CYS A 383 -13.90 -28.60 4.14
C CYS A 383 -12.84 -29.36 4.95
N VAL A 384 -13.17 -29.70 6.19
CA VAL A 384 -12.32 -30.64 6.95
C VAL A 384 -12.47 -32.03 6.33
N ALA A 385 -11.47 -32.90 6.51
CA ALA A 385 -11.50 -34.27 5.98
C ALA A 385 -12.84 -34.98 6.24
N GLU A 386 -13.33 -35.71 5.24
CA GLU A 386 -14.62 -36.44 5.24
C GLU A 386 -15.86 -35.52 5.27
N ARG A 387 -15.70 -34.26 4.86
CA ARG A 387 -16.79 -33.30 4.59
C ARG A 387 -16.66 -32.78 3.17
N PHE A 388 -17.80 -32.43 2.58
CA PHE A 388 -17.89 -31.93 1.21
C PHE A 388 -18.83 -30.74 1.19
N ASP A 389 -18.58 -29.76 0.34
CA ASP A 389 -19.50 -28.67 0.07
C ASP A 389 -20.52 -29.15 -0.98
N ILE A 390 -21.52 -29.90 -0.52
CA ILE A 390 -22.45 -30.62 -1.41
C ILE A 390 -23.39 -29.64 -2.12
N ASP A 391 -23.76 -28.54 -1.46
CA ASP A 391 -24.64 -27.54 -2.05
C ASP A 391 -23.91 -26.31 -2.62
N MET A 392 -22.57 -26.33 -2.59
CA MET A 392 -21.68 -25.30 -3.15
C MET A 392 -21.94 -23.93 -2.54
N ASP A 393 -22.19 -23.89 -1.23
CA ASP A 393 -22.53 -22.69 -0.47
C ASP A 393 -21.37 -22.12 0.37
N LEU A 394 -20.20 -22.76 0.34
CA LEU A 394 -19.04 -22.42 1.18
C LEU A 394 -18.34 -21.12 0.75
N GLU A 395 -18.35 -20.76 -0.54
CA GLU A 395 -17.62 -19.59 -1.06
C GLU A 395 -18.33 -18.25 -0.85
N ASP A 396 -19.64 -18.23 -0.56
CA ASP A 396 -20.45 -17.02 -0.75
C ASP A 396 -20.38 -16.01 0.42
N GLY A 397 -19.52 -16.23 1.43
CA GLY A 397 -19.37 -15.34 2.59
C GLY A 397 -20.66 -15.14 3.40
N VAL A 398 -21.69 -15.92 3.10
CA VAL A 398 -22.90 -16.07 3.89
C VAL A 398 -22.66 -17.26 4.82
N ALA A 399 -23.23 -17.23 6.01
CA ALA A 399 -23.31 -18.44 6.83
C ALA A 399 -24.23 -19.44 6.11
N GLY A 400 -23.68 -20.16 5.14
CA GLY A 400 -24.20 -21.40 4.60
C GLY A 400 -24.22 -22.48 5.69
N SER A 401 -24.70 -23.67 5.34
CA SER A 401 -24.68 -24.82 6.25
C SER A 401 -23.25 -25.17 6.70
N GLY A 402 -22.25 -24.73 5.91
CA GLY A 402 -20.88 -25.22 5.97
C GLY A 402 -20.83 -26.67 5.46
N CYS A 403 -19.63 -27.22 5.32
CA CYS A 403 -19.49 -28.52 4.66
C CYS A 403 -20.33 -29.66 5.26
N GLU A 404 -21.14 -30.28 4.42
CA GLU A 404 -22.07 -31.33 4.75
C GLU A 404 -21.40 -32.69 4.94
N CYS A 405 -22.08 -33.52 5.74
CA CYS A 405 -21.79 -34.95 5.83
C CYS A 405 -22.62 -35.71 4.79
N VAL A 406 -21.96 -36.55 3.98
CA VAL A 406 -22.65 -37.49 3.10
C VAL A 406 -23.00 -38.75 3.88
N ALA A 407 -24.29 -39.00 4.08
CA ALA A 407 -24.79 -40.18 4.76
C ALA A 407 -24.32 -41.48 4.05
N GLY A 408 -23.52 -42.28 4.75
CA GLY A 408 -22.97 -43.54 4.25
C GLY A 408 -21.45 -43.56 4.07
N GLU A 409 -20.79 -42.40 4.16
CA GLU A 409 -19.34 -42.28 4.15
C GLU A 409 -18.74 -42.51 5.56
N PRO A 410 -17.49 -43.01 5.64
CA PRO A 410 -16.77 -43.15 6.91
C PRO A 410 -16.84 -41.83 7.72
N GLY A 411 -17.24 -41.93 8.99
CA GLY A 411 -17.41 -40.76 9.85
C GLY A 411 -18.80 -40.11 9.82
N CYS A 412 -19.64 -40.43 8.82
CA CYS A 412 -20.96 -39.83 8.57
C CYS A 412 -22.16 -40.79 8.79
N ASP A 413 -21.92 -41.97 9.34
CA ASP A 413 -22.92 -43.05 9.50
C ASP A 413 -23.83 -42.95 10.74
N SER A 414 -23.90 -41.78 11.40
CA SER A 414 -24.71 -41.58 12.60
C SER A 414 -25.78 -40.51 12.39
N CYS A 415 -26.97 -40.74 12.95
CA CYS A 415 -28.03 -39.72 12.99
C CYS A 415 -27.61 -38.42 13.69
N ASP A 416 -26.52 -38.40 14.45
CA ASP A 416 -26.00 -37.18 15.09
C ASP A 416 -25.46 -36.16 14.05
N PHE A 417 -25.11 -36.61 12.85
CA PHE A 417 -24.49 -35.79 11.80
C PHE A 417 -25.38 -35.52 10.60
N VAL A 418 -26.54 -36.19 10.52
CA VAL A 418 -27.45 -36.10 9.36
C VAL A 418 -28.71 -35.34 9.77
N GLU A 419 -28.92 -34.17 9.17
CA GLU A 419 -30.10 -33.36 9.46
C GLU A 419 -31.40 -34.10 9.08
N GLY A 420 -32.36 -34.10 10.00
CA GLY A 420 -33.63 -34.78 9.82
C GLY A 420 -33.54 -36.32 9.91
N CYS A 421 -32.45 -36.85 10.47
CA CYS A 421 -32.34 -38.28 10.75
C CYS A 421 -33.23 -38.69 11.93
N GLU A 422 -34.02 -39.73 11.71
CA GLU A 422 -34.89 -40.35 12.70
C GLU A 422 -34.33 -41.71 13.14
N PRO A 423 -33.93 -41.87 14.41
CA PRO A 423 -33.50 -43.15 14.95
C PRO A 423 -34.62 -44.20 14.87
N GLY A 424 -34.27 -45.44 14.55
CA GLY A 424 -35.27 -46.49 14.32
C GLY A 424 -34.68 -47.70 13.63
N THR A 425 -35.54 -48.45 12.96
CA THR A 425 -35.14 -49.57 12.09
C THR A 425 -35.73 -49.39 10.70
N PRO A 426 -35.16 -50.02 9.66
CA PRO A 426 -35.75 -50.03 8.31
C PRO A 426 -37.23 -50.44 8.27
N ASP A 427 -37.68 -51.26 9.22
CA ASP A 427 -39.08 -51.69 9.37
C ASP A 427 -40.04 -50.56 9.78
N ASP A 428 -39.53 -49.50 10.43
CA ASP A 428 -40.32 -48.37 10.92
C ASP A 428 -40.63 -47.34 9.81
N TYR A 429 -39.94 -47.42 8.66
CA TYR A 429 -40.15 -46.55 7.51
C TYR A 429 -41.53 -46.74 6.86
N ASP A 430 -42.16 -45.65 6.40
CA ASP A 430 -43.48 -45.69 5.77
C ASP A 430 -43.42 -46.06 4.28
N TYR A 431 -43.53 -47.36 3.98
CA TYR A 431 -43.59 -47.89 2.60
C TYR A 431 -44.95 -47.71 1.92
N SER A 432 -45.94 -47.06 2.56
CA SER A 432 -47.26 -46.84 1.94
C SER A 432 -47.30 -45.65 0.97
N VAL A 433 -46.19 -44.92 0.88
CA VAL A 433 -45.99 -43.76 0.01
C VAL A 433 -45.79 -44.18 -1.45
N PRO A 434 -46.03 -43.30 -2.44
CA PRO A 434 -45.77 -43.61 -3.84
C PRO A 434 -44.30 -43.99 -4.07
N GLY A 435 -44.05 -45.00 -4.89
CA GLY A 435 -42.72 -45.46 -5.26
C GLY A 435 -42.45 -45.41 -6.77
N SER A 436 -41.18 -45.44 -7.12
CA SER A 436 -40.65 -45.53 -8.49
C SER A 436 -39.51 -46.54 -8.54
N HIS A 437 -39.29 -47.14 -9.70
CA HIS A 437 -38.15 -48.00 -10.00
C HIS A 437 -37.47 -47.48 -11.27
N LEU A 438 -36.16 -47.26 -11.22
CA LEU A 438 -35.37 -46.85 -12.38
C LEU A 438 -35.32 -48.00 -13.40
N THR A 439 -35.82 -47.74 -14.61
CA THR A 439 -35.92 -48.71 -15.71
C THR A 439 -34.86 -48.51 -16.78
N ALA A 440 -34.23 -47.34 -16.80
CA ALA A 440 -33.06 -47.08 -17.64
C ALA A 440 -32.15 -46.08 -16.94
N ILE A 441 -30.86 -46.35 -17.03
CA ILE A 441 -29.79 -45.47 -16.59
C ILE A 441 -28.72 -45.52 -17.68
N ALA A 442 -28.28 -44.37 -18.18
CA ALA A 442 -27.21 -44.32 -19.18
C ALA A 442 -26.39 -43.03 -19.03
N MET A 443 -25.07 -43.17 -19.09
CA MET A 443 -24.14 -42.04 -19.11
C MET A 443 -24.11 -41.38 -20.49
N SER A 444 -24.13 -40.05 -20.53
CA SER A 444 -23.84 -39.34 -21.78
C SER A 444 -22.33 -39.27 -22.01
N PHE A 445 -21.90 -39.51 -23.26
CA PHE A 445 -20.51 -39.33 -23.67
C PHE A 445 -20.29 -38.02 -24.43
N ASP A 446 -21.34 -37.20 -24.58
CA ASP A 446 -21.23 -35.88 -25.16
C ASP A 446 -20.84 -34.90 -24.06
N GLY A 447 -19.65 -34.31 -24.16
CA GLY A 447 -19.17 -33.27 -23.24
C GLY A 447 -19.84 -31.92 -23.46
N GLN A 448 -20.91 -31.86 -24.24
CA GLN A 448 -21.75 -30.68 -24.45
C GLN A 448 -23.18 -30.89 -23.90
N GLU A 449 -23.41 -32.02 -23.25
CA GLU A 449 -24.63 -32.32 -22.48
C GLU A 449 -24.24 -32.38 -21.00
N GLY A 450 -25.02 -31.75 -20.13
CA GLY A 450 -24.68 -31.62 -18.71
C GLY A 450 -25.60 -30.65 -17.98
N ALA A 451 -25.54 -30.66 -16.65
CA ALA A 451 -25.95 -29.52 -15.85
C ALA A 451 -24.74 -28.59 -15.69
N ASP A 452 -24.99 -27.30 -15.45
CA ASP A 452 -23.98 -26.31 -15.10
C ASP A 452 -23.77 -26.42 -13.59
N LEU A 453 -22.77 -27.21 -13.20
CA LEU A 453 -22.46 -27.57 -11.83
C LEU A 453 -21.50 -26.55 -11.20
N ASP A 454 -20.55 -25.99 -11.96
CA ASP A 454 -19.62 -24.96 -11.45
C ASP A 454 -20.13 -23.51 -11.62
N GLY A 455 -21.26 -23.32 -12.32
CA GLY A 455 -21.88 -22.01 -12.50
C GLY A 455 -21.24 -21.13 -13.57
N ASP A 456 -20.36 -21.68 -14.42
CA ASP A 456 -19.71 -20.96 -15.51
C ASP A 456 -20.64 -20.70 -16.73
N GLY A 457 -21.82 -21.33 -16.73
CA GLY A 457 -22.83 -21.21 -17.79
C GLY A 457 -22.66 -22.21 -18.94
N GLN A 458 -21.75 -23.18 -18.83
CA GLN A 458 -21.58 -24.33 -19.72
C GLN A 458 -22.13 -25.62 -19.10
N PRO A 459 -22.42 -26.64 -19.92
CA PRO A 459 -22.79 -27.96 -19.40
C PRO A 459 -21.55 -28.76 -19.00
N ASP A 460 -21.60 -29.34 -17.80
CA ASP A 460 -20.49 -30.12 -17.25
C ASP A 460 -20.73 -31.63 -17.39
N ASN A 461 -19.79 -32.30 -18.06
CA ASN A 461 -19.76 -33.75 -18.21
C ASN A 461 -18.35 -34.23 -18.64
N ALA A 462 -17.32 -33.98 -17.84
CA ALA A 462 -15.95 -34.40 -18.11
C ALA A 462 -15.80 -35.93 -18.10
N LEU A 463 -16.53 -36.64 -17.23
CA LEU A 463 -16.42 -38.10 -17.12
C LEU A 463 -16.87 -38.83 -18.39
N GLY A 464 -17.90 -38.32 -19.08
CA GLY A 464 -18.47 -38.93 -20.28
C GLY A 464 -17.44 -39.12 -21.41
N PRO A 465 -16.86 -38.03 -21.95
CA PRO A 465 -15.79 -38.08 -22.95
C PRO A 465 -14.57 -38.86 -22.45
N LEU A 466 -14.21 -38.75 -21.17
CA LEU A 466 -13.09 -39.45 -20.56
C LEU A 466 -13.25 -40.98 -20.67
N ILE A 467 -14.40 -41.48 -20.24
CA ILE A 467 -14.75 -42.90 -20.28
C ILE A 467 -14.88 -43.39 -21.74
N SER A 468 -15.44 -42.58 -22.63
CA SER A 468 -15.50 -42.89 -24.06
C SER A 468 -14.09 -43.05 -24.66
N GLY A 469 -13.17 -42.14 -24.34
CA GLY A 469 -11.78 -42.20 -24.79
C GLY A 469 -11.04 -43.42 -24.25
N LEU A 470 -11.28 -43.79 -22.99
CA LEU A 470 -10.71 -45.00 -22.40
C LEU A 470 -11.16 -46.27 -23.14
N PHE A 471 -12.42 -46.34 -23.57
CA PHE A 471 -12.95 -47.51 -24.28
C PHE A 471 -12.44 -47.65 -25.72
N ASP A 472 -12.25 -46.54 -26.43
CA ASP A 472 -11.62 -46.54 -27.75
C ASP A 472 -10.21 -47.17 -27.70
N LEU A 473 -9.47 -46.96 -26.61
CA LEU A 473 -8.14 -47.53 -26.38
C LEU A 473 -8.17 -49.04 -26.10
N THR A 474 -9.24 -49.56 -25.50
CA THR A 474 -9.42 -51.01 -25.25
C THR A 474 -9.96 -51.77 -26.47
N GLY A 475 -10.20 -51.08 -27.58
CA GLY A 475 -10.70 -51.68 -28.83
C GLY A 475 -12.20 -51.99 -28.80
N ASN A 476 -12.99 -51.18 -28.09
CA ASN A 476 -14.46 -51.26 -28.02
C ASN A 476 -15.04 -52.55 -27.43
N ASN A 477 -14.28 -53.25 -26.58
CA ASN A 477 -14.76 -54.48 -25.94
C ASN A 477 -15.59 -54.22 -24.66
N ILE A 478 -15.50 -53.02 -24.07
CA ILE A 478 -16.21 -52.62 -22.86
C ILE A 478 -17.08 -51.39 -23.19
N ASN A 479 -18.38 -51.48 -22.92
CA ASN A 479 -19.33 -50.38 -23.08
C ASN A 479 -20.14 -50.26 -21.78
N ILE A 480 -19.87 -49.21 -21.00
CA ILE A 480 -20.48 -48.99 -19.68
C ILE A 480 -22.00 -48.90 -19.75
N ASN A 481 -22.57 -48.22 -20.75
CA ASN A 481 -24.01 -48.12 -20.93
C ASN A 481 -24.65 -49.49 -21.19
N ARG A 482 -23.95 -50.38 -21.91
CA ARG A 482 -24.42 -51.76 -22.10
C ARG A 482 -24.35 -52.59 -20.82
N ILE A 483 -23.33 -52.36 -19.98
CA ILE A 483 -23.20 -53.03 -18.68
C ILE A 483 -24.32 -52.58 -17.74
N ILE A 484 -24.57 -51.27 -17.66
CA ILE A 484 -25.64 -50.69 -16.85
C ILE A 484 -27.00 -51.18 -17.36
N GLU A 485 -27.26 -51.11 -18.67
CA GLU A 485 -28.51 -51.61 -19.29
C GLU A 485 -28.75 -53.08 -18.95
N LEU A 486 -27.74 -53.94 -19.09
CA LEU A 486 -27.85 -55.35 -18.72
C LEU A 486 -28.06 -55.55 -17.21
N GLY A 487 -27.43 -54.73 -16.38
CA GLY A 487 -27.59 -54.77 -14.94
C GLY A 487 -29.02 -54.41 -14.52
N VAL A 488 -29.60 -53.37 -15.12
CA VAL A 488 -31.00 -52.96 -14.90
C VAL A 488 -31.96 -54.02 -15.45
N ASP A 489 -31.76 -54.51 -16.67
CA ASP A 489 -32.60 -55.53 -17.30
C ASP A 489 -32.61 -56.88 -16.56
N SER A 490 -31.54 -57.17 -15.81
CA SER A 490 -31.38 -58.41 -15.05
C SER A 490 -31.69 -58.27 -13.55
N ASP A 491 -32.24 -57.13 -13.14
CA ASP A 491 -32.51 -56.76 -11.74
C ASP A 491 -31.25 -56.82 -10.84
N GLN A 492 -30.06 -56.71 -11.43
CA GLN A 492 -28.78 -56.65 -10.72
C GLN A 492 -28.43 -55.23 -10.26
N ILE A 493 -28.93 -54.23 -10.99
CA ILE A 493 -28.91 -52.83 -10.61
C ILE A 493 -30.38 -52.42 -10.51
N ALA A 494 -30.90 -52.34 -9.30
CA ALA A 494 -32.28 -51.95 -9.07
C ALA A 494 -32.32 -50.83 -8.04
N ILE A 495 -32.68 -49.64 -8.51
CA ILE A 495 -32.74 -48.43 -7.70
C ILE A 495 -34.19 -47.98 -7.61
N GLY A 496 -34.66 -47.79 -6.39
CA GLY A 496 -35.99 -47.32 -6.06
C GLY A 496 -35.95 -45.86 -5.63
N LEU A 497 -37.03 -45.14 -5.94
CA LEU A 497 -37.30 -43.84 -5.34
C LEU A 497 -38.62 -43.93 -4.60
N SER A 498 -38.70 -43.29 -3.44
CA SER A 498 -39.97 -43.07 -2.75
C SER A 498 -40.27 -41.58 -2.67
N TRP A 499 -41.55 -41.26 -2.52
CA TRP A 499 -42.05 -39.89 -2.55
C TRP A 499 -42.92 -39.59 -1.32
N PRO A 500 -42.35 -39.51 -0.09
CA PRO A 500 -43.14 -39.49 1.15
C PRO A 500 -44.05 -38.28 1.31
N THR A 501 -43.62 -37.15 0.76
CA THR A 501 -44.31 -35.86 0.87
C THR A 501 -45.17 -35.54 -0.35
N LEU A 502 -45.10 -36.37 -1.40
CA LEU A 502 -45.78 -36.13 -2.67
C LEU A 502 -47.21 -36.69 -2.65
N GLN A 503 -48.18 -35.83 -2.96
CA GLN A 503 -49.60 -36.23 -3.04
C GLN A 503 -50.07 -36.52 -4.47
N GLY A 504 -49.30 -36.13 -5.50
CA GLY A 504 -49.56 -36.45 -6.91
C GLY A 504 -48.53 -35.79 -7.85
N ALA A 505 -48.21 -36.43 -8.97
CA ALA A 505 -47.08 -36.10 -9.85
C ALA A 505 -47.18 -34.76 -10.60
N THR A 506 -48.39 -34.23 -10.77
CA THR A 506 -48.67 -33.07 -11.65
C THR A 506 -48.98 -31.77 -10.91
N GLN A 507 -48.91 -31.79 -9.57
CA GLN A 507 -49.19 -30.62 -8.75
C GLN A 507 -47.88 -29.92 -8.39
N ASP A 508 -47.84 -28.60 -8.57
CA ASP A 508 -46.72 -27.80 -8.12
C ASP A 508 -46.53 -27.99 -6.61
N ALA A 509 -45.29 -28.24 -6.20
CA ALA A 509 -44.93 -28.53 -4.82
C ALA A 509 -43.51 -28.03 -4.54
N SER A 510 -43.26 -27.67 -3.28
CA SER A 510 -41.95 -27.29 -2.78
C SER A 510 -41.70 -28.02 -1.47
N GLY A 511 -40.45 -28.34 -1.15
CA GLY A 511 -40.16 -29.12 0.06
C GLY A 511 -40.40 -30.61 -0.15
N VAL A 512 -40.36 -31.10 -1.39
CA VAL A 512 -40.60 -32.51 -1.69
C VAL A 512 -39.36 -33.32 -1.30
N THR A 513 -39.55 -34.30 -0.44
CA THR A 513 -38.56 -35.33 -0.11
C THR A 513 -38.60 -36.45 -1.13
N ILE A 514 -37.42 -36.87 -1.58
CA ILE A 514 -37.22 -38.02 -2.47
C ILE A 514 -36.17 -38.91 -1.82
N ASP A 515 -36.55 -40.11 -1.40
CA ASP A 515 -35.59 -41.05 -0.79
C ASP A 515 -35.23 -42.17 -1.79
N LEU A 516 -33.95 -42.55 -1.83
CA LEU A 516 -33.40 -43.50 -2.78
C LEU A 516 -33.01 -44.80 -2.07
N PHE A 517 -33.31 -45.93 -2.71
CA PHE A 517 -33.13 -47.26 -2.16
C PHE A 517 -32.48 -48.20 -3.16
N GLU A 518 -31.68 -49.12 -2.65
CA GLU A 518 -31.33 -50.34 -3.37
C GLU A 518 -32.45 -51.37 -3.21
N LEU A 519 -32.78 -52.05 -4.31
CA LEU A 519 -33.94 -52.92 -4.39
C LEU A 519 -33.59 -54.36 -4.77
N VAL A 520 -34.46 -55.27 -4.37
CA VAL A 520 -34.47 -56.67 -4.80
C VAL A 520 -35.83 -57.02 -5.38
N SER A 521 -35.83 -57.47 -6.64
CA SER A 521 -37.05 -57.83 -7.37
C SER A 521 -37.83 -58.95 -6.68
N GLN A 522 -39.12 -58.71 -6.41
CA GLN A 522 -40.09 -59.73 -5.97
C GLN A 522 -40.98 -60.22 -7.14
N GLY A 523 -40.69 -59.74 -8.35
CA GLY A 523 -41.43 -60.01 -9.57
C GLY A 523 -42.56 -59.01 -9.84
N GLY A 524 -42.76 -58.68 -11.12
CA GLY A 524 -43.71 -57.64 -11.52
C GLY A 524 -43.22 -56.25 -11.13
N ARG A 525 -44.06 -55.45 -10.45
CA ARG A 525 -43.73 -54.09 -9.98
C ARG A 525 -43.51 -54.03 -8.46
N ALA A 526 -43.26 -55.18 -7.84
CA ALA A 526 -43.05 -55.30 -6.40
C ALA A 526 -41.55 -55.44 -6.10
N TRP A 527 -41.04 -54.56 -5.24
CA TRP A 527 -39.62 -54.44 -4.96
C TRP A 527 -39.38 -54.41 -3.45
N LEU A 528 -38.44 -55.21 -2.97
CA LEU A 528 -38.01 -55.23 -1.58
C LEU A 528 -36.86 -54.24 -1.41
N VAL A 529 -36.97 -53.31 -0.46
CA VAL A 529 -35.89 -52.40 -0.09
C VAL A 529 -34.84 -53.14 0.74
N THR A 530 -33.54 -52.89 0.50
CA THR A 530 -32.45 -53.50 1.29
C THR A 530 -32.19 -52.75 2.58
N GLU A 531 -31.75 -53.45 3.65
CA GLU A 531 -31.35 -52.81 4.91
C GLU A 531 -30.18 -51.83 4.72
N ASP A 532 -29.25 -52.14 3.81
CA ASP A 532 -28.08 -51.31 3.50
C ASP A 532 -28.46 -49.92 2.92
N SER A 533 -29.71 -49.75 2.50
CA SER A 533 -30.22 -48.45 2.05
C SER A 533 -30.45 -47.44 3.19
N PHE A 534 -30.37 -47.87 4.46
CA PHE A 534 -30.60 -47.03 5.63
C PHE A 534 -29.32 -46.76 6.42
N LEU A 535 -29.29 -45.63 7.11
CA LEU A 535 -28.24 -45.35 8.09
C LEU A 535 -28.28 -46.39 9.22
N PRO A 536 -27.13 -46.79 9.78
CA PRO A 536 -27.09 -47.69 10.94
C PRO A 536 -27.97 -47.18 12.10
N ASP A 537 -28.71 -48.10 12.73
CA ASP A 537 -29.61 -47.82 13.86
C ASP A 537 -30.67 -46.72 13.58
N SER A 538 -31.07 -46.56 12.31
CA SER A 538 -31.97 -45.52 11.83
C SER A 538 -33.04 -46.06 10.89
N GLN A 539 -34.18 -45.36 10.81
CA GLN A 539 -35.16 -45.51 9.74
C GLN A 539 -34.93 -44.54 8.59
N THR A 540 -33.82 -43.78 8.63
CA THR A 540 -33.49 -42.74 7.66
C THR A 540 -32.71 -43.34 6.49
N PRO A 541 -33.21 -43.17 5.26
CA PRO A 541 -32.49 -43.60 4.06
C PRO A 541 -31.15 -42.87 3.95
N ARG A 542 -30.09 -43.58 3.53
CA ARG A 542 -28.75 -43.00 3.33
C ARG A 542 -28.73 -41.95 2.24
N ARG A 543 -29.57 -42.12 1.22
CA ARG A 543 -29.59 -41.26 0.03
C ARG A 543 -30.95 -40.60 -0.08
N ARG A 544 -30.98 -39.27 0.02
CA ARG A 544 -32.21 -38.50 -0.07
C ARG A 544 -31.96 -37.11 -0.63
N PHE A 545 -32.96 -36.60 -1.35
CA PHE A 545 -33.06 -35.20 -1.70
C PHE A 545 -34.06 -34.54 -0.77
N GLN A 546 -33.60 -33.52 -0.06
CA GLN A 546 -34.45 -32.68 0.77
C GLN A 546 -34.77 -31.41 -0.02
N ASN A 547 -36.01 -30.92 0.05
CA ASN A 547 -36.44 -29.69 -0.61
C ASN A 547 -36.51 -29.67 -2.14
N ALA A 548 -36.78 -30.81 -2.78
CA ALA A 548 -37.08 -30.82 -4.21
C ALA A 548 -38.31 -29.96 -4.53
N THR A 549 -38.31 -29.38 -5.72
CA THR A 549 -39.39 -28.56 -6.24
C THR A 549 -40.01 -29.22 -7.46
N ILE A 550 -41.33 -29.10 -7.58
CA ILE A 550 -42.07 -29.56 -8.75
C ILE A 550 -42.76 -28.35 -9.33
N THR A 551 -42.50 -28.07 -10.61
CA THR A 551 -43.13 -26.99 -11.37
C THR A 551 -43.59 -27.56 -12.71
N ASP A 552 -44.87 -27.37 -13.05
CA ASP A 552 -45.46 -27.85 -14.31
C ASP A 552 -45.26 -29.37 -14.54
N GLY A 553 -45.23 -30.15 -13.46
CA GLY A 553 -45.04 -31.60 -13.49
C GLY A 553 -43.60 -32.05 -13.73
N ARG A 554 -42.62 -31.14 -13.69
CA ARG A 554 -41.19 -31.48 -13.72
C ARG A 554 -40.60 -31.29 -12.32
N VAL A 555 -39.89 -32.30 -11.83
CA VAL A 555 -39.15 -32.22 -10.56
C VAL A 555 -37.76 -31.68 -10.81
N ARG A 556 -37.27 -30.86 -9.88
CA ARG A 556 -35.87 -30.47 -9.73
C ARG A 556 -35.46 -30.65 -8.27
N ALA A 557 -34.37 -31.38 -8.06
CA ALA A 557 -33.79 -31.67 -6.75
C ALA A 557 -32.28 -31.44 -6.80
N THR A 558 -31.70 -30.85 -5.76
CA THR A 558 -30.26 -30.56 -5.63
C THR A 558 -29.74 -31.03 -4.26
N GLY A 559 -28.42 -31.08 -4.07
CA GLY A 559 -27.79 -31.31 -2.77
C GLY A 559 -27.87 -32.75 -2.24
N GLY A 560 -28.19 -33.73 -3.10
CA GLY A 560 -28.21 -35.15 -2.73
C GLY A 560 -26.95 -35.91 -3.12
N SER A 561 -26.90 -37.19 -2.80
CA SER A 561 -25.91 -38.13 -3.32
C SER A 561 -26.60 -39.26 -4.09
N PHE A 562 -25.88 -39.81 -5.07
CA PHE A 562 -26.40 -40.87 -5.93
C PHE A 562 -25.32 -41.91 -6.19
N GLN A 563 -25.60 -43.17 -5.88
CA GLN A 563 -24.63 -44.25 -6.06
C GLN A 563 -25.19 -45.36 -6.94
N ILE A 564 -24.37 -45.83 -7.88
CA ILE A 564 -24.59 -47.03 -8.68
C ILE A 564 -23.45 -48.00 -8.42
N SER A 565 -23.82 -49.22 -8.02
CA SER A 565 -22.88 -50.33 -7.85
C SER A 565 -23.22 -51.45 -8.84
N VAL A 566 -22.27 -51.79 -9.71
CA VAL A 566 -22.39 -52.91 -10.65
C VAL A 566 -21.71 -54.15 -10.04
N PRO A 567 -22.41 -55.30 -9.97
CA PRO A 567 -21.85 -56.49 -9.34
C PRO A 567 -20.64 -57.11 -10.07
N GLU A 568 -19.81 -57.80 -9.29
CA GLU A 568 -18.42 -58.21 -9.55
C GLU A 568 -18.14 -59.12 -10.77
N GLN A 569 -19.14 -59.65 -11.47
CA GLN A 569 -18.95 -60.77 -12.41
C GLN A 569 -18.22 -60.39 -13.71
N THR A 570 -18.06 -59.10 -14.01
CA THR A 570 -17.39 -58.60 -15.22
C THR A 570 -16.40 -57.47 -14.96
N PHE A 571 -16.85 -56.39 -14.30
CA PHE A 571 -16.04 -55.25 -13.89
C PHE A 571 -16.80 -54.57 -12.75
N PRO A 572 -16.30 -54.59 -11.50
CA PRO A 572 -16.94 -53.85 -10.41
C PRO A 572 -16.82 -52.38 -10.74
N LEU A 573 -17.95 -51.72 -10.88
CA LEU A 573 -18.04 -50.29 -11.09
C LEU A 573 -18.88 -49.73 -9.94
N SER A 574 -18.26 -48.90 -9.10
CA SER A 574 -18.95 -48.09 -8.12
C SER A 574 -18.84 -46.65 -8.57
N LEU A 575 -19.96 -45.98 -8.75
CA LEU A 575 -20.02 -44.56 -9.05
C LEU A 575 -20.86 -43.91 -7.96
N SER A 576 -20.25 -43.17 -7.04
CA SER A 576 -20.97 -42.29 -6.13
C SER A 576 -20.78 -40.85 -6.59
N LEU A 577 -21.90 -40.21 -6.87
CA LEU A 577 -21.98 -38.82 -7.27
C LEU A 577 -22.41 -37.99 -6.06
N TYR A 578 -21.78 -36.83 -5.93
CA TYR A 578 -22.02 -35.82 -4.90
C TYR A 578 -22.43 -34.51 -5.56
N GLY A 579 -22.98 -33.59 -4.78
CA GLY A 579 -23.56 -32.35 -5.31
C GLY A 579 -24.63 -32.60 -6.36
N VAL A 580 -25.44 -33.65 -6.16
CA VAL A 580 -26.27 -34.17 -7.24
C VAL A 580 -27.43 -33.23 -7.54
N GLU A 581 -27.55 -32.85 -8.81
CA GLU A 581 -28.77 -32.31 -9.40
C GLU A 581 -29.56 -33.42 -10.12
N MET A 582 -30.84 -33.53 -9.82
CA MET A 582 -31.77 -34.42 -10.53
C MET A 582 -32.94 -33.61 -11.09
N GLU A 583 -33.23 -33.80 -12.38
CA GLU A 583 -34.47 -33.33 -12.99
C GLU A 583 -35.20 -34.46 -13.72
N ALA A 584 -36.53 -34.43 -13.73
CA ALA A 584 -37.34 -35.33 -14.56
C ALA A 584 -38.77 -34.85 -14.75
N ASP A 585 -39.40 -35.23 -15.87
CA ASP A 585 -40.84 -35.07 -16.04
C ASP A 585 -41.58 -36.19 -15.30
N LEU A 586 -42.50 -35.83 -14.41
CA LEU A 586 -43.28 -36.75 -13.58
C LEU A 586 -44.66 -37.04 -14.19
N SER A 587 -45.13 -38.27 -14.00
CA SER A 587 -46.51 -38.65 -14.30
C SER A 587 -47.05 -39.67 -13.30
N ASP A 588 -48.35 -39.63 -13.04
CA ASP A 588 -49.00 -40.59 -12.17
C ASP A 588 -49.09 -41.96 -12.87
N ASP A 589 -48.65 -43.00 -12.18
CA ASP A 589 -48.74 -44.39 -12.60
C ASP A 589 -49.63 -45.18 -11.62
N ALA A 590 -50.29 -46.24 -12.10
CA ALA A 590 -51.12 -47.11 -11.26
C ALA A 590 -50.37 -47.74 -10.07
N ALA A 591 -49.05 -47.89 -10.16
CA ALA A 591 -48.19 -48.43 -9.11
C ALA A 591 -47.40 -47.37 -8.32
N GLY A 592 -47.46 -46.08 -8.69
CA GLY A 592 -46.69 -45.02 -8.04
C GLY A 592 -46.41 -43.84 -8.97
N ILE A 593 -45.16 -43.37 -9.04
CA ILE A 593 -44.74 -42.24 -9.87
C ILE A 593 -43.84 -42.74 -11.02
N ALA A 594 -44.12 -42.34 -12.24
CA ALA A 594 -43.25 -42.58 -13.39
C ALA A 594 -42.45 -41.31 -13.73
N MET A 595 -41.22 -41.50 -14.21
CA MET A 595 -40.30 -40.43 -14.61
C MET A 595 -39.86 -40.63 -16.06
N SER A 596 -39.84 -39.55 -16.82
CA SER A 596 -39.34 -39.53 -18.20
C SER A 596 -38.49 -38.28 -18.47
N ASN A 597 -37.64 -38.35 -19.50
CA ASN A 597 -36.70 -37.26 -19.85
C ASN A 597 -35.88 -36.79 -18.63
N GLY A 598 -35.52 -37.72 -17.75
CA GLY A 598 -34.82 -37.39 -16.52
C GLY A 598 -33.31 -37.45 -16.67
N TYR A 599 -32.62 -36.71 -15.82
CA TYR A 599 -31.18 -36.81 -15.64
C TYR A 599 -30.78 -36.69 -14.17
N ILE A 600 -29.58 -37.15 -13.90
CA ILE A 600 -28.81 -36.99 -12.67
C ILE A 600 -27.44 -36.47 -13.08
N ALA A 601 -27.06 -35.30 -12.57
CA ALA A 601 -25.76 -34.67 -12.76
C ALA A 601 -25.08 -34.51 -11.40
N GLY A 602 -23.77 -34.70 -11.31
CA GLY A 602 -23.03 -34.48 -10.07
C GLY A 602 -21.53 -34.79 -10.23
N GLY A 603 -20.75 -34.50 -9.19
CA GLY A 603 -19.31 -34.75 -9.16
C GLY A 603 -18.98 -36.16 -8.69
N LEU A 604 -18.10 -36.86 -9.42
CA LEU A 604 -17.47 -38.10 -9.00
C LEU A 604 -16.03 -37.81 -8.53
N PRO A 605 -15.71 -37.94 -7.24
CA PRO A 605 -14.37 -37.70 -6.73
C PRO A 605 -13.35 -38.56 -7.48
N VAL A 606 -12.23 -37.94 -7.86
CA VAL A 606 -11.15 -38.62 -8.59
C VAL A 606 -10.67 -39.83 -7.79
N GLN A 607 -10.57 -39.69 -6.47
CA GLN A 607 -10.17 -40.78 -5.58
C GLN A 607 -11.11 -41.98 -5.68
N GLU A 608 -12.42 -41.77 -5.64
CA GLU A 608 -13.40 -42.86 -5.72
C GLU A 608 -13.36 -43.56 -7.09
N PHE A 609 -13.14 -42.79 -8.16
CA PHE A 609 -12.94 -43.35 -9.49
C PHE A 609 -11.71 -44.29 -9.54
N PHE A 610 -10.60 -43.91 -8.90
CA PHE A 610 -9.42 -44.77 -8.80
C PHE A 610 -9.59 -45.96 -7.85
N ASP A 611 -10.38 -45.81 -6.79
CA ASP A 611 -10.69 -46.88 -5.85
C ASP A 611 -11.53 -48.00 -6.49
N THR A 612 -12.34 -47.67 -7.49
CA THR A 612 -12.99 -48.67 -8.34
C THR A 612 -11.97 -49.57 -9.05
N PHE A 613 -10.89 -49.01 -9.58
CA PHE A 613 -9.81 -49.81 -10.20
C PHE A 613 -9.04 -50.63 -9.15
N ASN A 614 -8.76 -50.06 -7.98
CA ASN A 614 -8.14 -50.80 -6.88
C ASN A 614 -8.98 -52.02 -6.47
N THR A 615 -10.29 -51.83 -6.36
CA THR A 615 -11.24 -52.91 -6.03
C THR A 615 -11.22 -54.01 -7.10
N PHE A 616 -11.23 -53.62 -8.38
CA PHE A 616 -11.10 -54.60 -9.49
C PHE A 616 -9.77 -55.36 -9.45
N LEU A 617 -8.65 -54.66 -9.24
CA LEU A 617 -7.31 -55.24 -9.22
C LEU A 617 -7.09 -56.19 -8.03
N LEU A 618 -7.72 -55.92 -6.88
CA LEU A 618 -7.68 -56.78 -5.70
C LEU A 618 -8.70 -57.93 -5.75
N SER A 619 -9.61 -57.92 -6.72
CA SER A 619 -10.61 -58.97 -6.88
C SER A 619 -9.98 -60.31 -7.32
N PRO A 620 -10.66 -61.45 -7.08
CA PRO A 620 -10.22 -62.74 -7.58
C PRO A 620 -10.06 -62.81 -9.11
N ALA A 621 -10.69 -61.89 -9.85
CA ALA A 621 -10.58 -61.81 -11.31
C ALA A 621 -9.20 -61.35 -11.78
N CYS A 622 -8.49 -60.55 -10.96
CA CYS A 622 -7.14 -60.07 -11.21
C CYS A 622 -6.06 -60.82 -10.41
N SER A 623 -6.35 -62.05 -9.94
CA SER A 623 -5.39 -62.87 -9.19
C SER A 623 -4.09 -63.21 -9.95
N CYS A 624 -3.98 -62.87 -11.23
CA CYS A 624 -2.75 -62.98 -12.01
C CYS A 624 -1.74 -61.87 -11.69
N VAL A 625 -2.20 -60.80 -11.06
CA VAL A 625 -1.42 -59.68 -10.55
C VAL A 625 -1.32 -59.86 -9.03
N ASP A 626 -0.12 -60.12 -8.52
CA ASP A 626 0.12 -60.36 -7.09
C ASP A 626 0.31 -59.02 -6.38
N LEU A 627 -0.81 -58.40 -5.96
CA LEU A 627 -0.83 -57.13 -5.24
C LEU A 627 -1.00 -57.35 -3.73
N ASP A 628 -0.16 -56.69 -2.92
CA ASP A 628 -0.22 -56.75 -1.46
C ASP A 628 -1.09 -55.62 -0.85
N GLY A 629 -1.73 -54.81 -1.70
CA GLY A 629 -2.52 -53.62 -1.34
C GLY A 629 -2.98 -52.84 -2.57
N PRO A 630 -3.62 -51.66 -2.40
CA PRO A 630 -4.08 -50.84 -3.53
C PRO A 630 -2.90 -50.43 -4.42
N LEU A 631 -3.12 -50.43 -5.73
CA LEU A 631 -2.12 -50.00 -6.71
C LEU A 631 -2.06 -48.48 -6.81
N PHE A 632 -3.23 -47.84 -6.84
CA PHE A 632 -3.40 -46.39 -6.91
C PHE A 632 -3.60 -45.84 -5.49
N ASP A 633 -2.76 -44.88 -5.10
CA ASP A 633 -2.84 -44.18 -3.82
C ASP A 633 -2.68 -42.67 -4.06
N LEU A 634 -3.81 -41.97 -4.19
CA LEU A 634 -3.80 -40.54 -4.49
C LEU A 634 -3.40 -39.67 -3.30
N SER A 635 -3.23 -40.23 -2.10
CA SER A 635 -2.63 -39.51 -0.97
C SER A 635 -1.17 -39.09 -1.25
N GLN A 636 -0.53 -39.72 -2.25
CA GLN A 636 0.80 -39.35 -2.75
C GLN A 636 0.75 -38.30 -3.88
N GLY A 637 -0.43 -37.72 -4.14
CA GLY A 637 -0.72 -36.76 -5.20
C GLY A 637 -1.07 -37.42 -6.54
N ILE A 638 -1.61 -36.64 -7.49
CA ILE A 638 -2.05 -37.08 -8.83
C ILE A 638 -0.93 -37.30 -9.86
N ASN A 639 0.28 -37.62 -9.39
CA ASN A 639 1.44 -37.87 -10.25
C ASN A 639 1.74 -39.36 -10.35
N GLY A 640 2.76 -39.74 -11.15
CA GLY A 640 3.24 -41.13 -11.23
C GLY A 640 3.67 -41.74 -9.88
N GLY A 641 3.79 -40.93 -8.82
CA GLY A 641 4.03 -41.37 -7.43
C GLY A 641 2.83 -42.03 -6.75
N ALA A 642 1.61 -41.88 -7.28
CA ALA A 642 0.43 -42.59 -6.78
C ALA A 642 0.46 -44.10 -7.06
N CYS A 643 1.34 -44.56 -7.94
CA CYS A 643 1.52 -45.98 -8.24
C CYS A 643 2.43 -46.62 -7.18
N THR A 644 1.83 -47.27 -6.18
CA THR A 644 2.56 -47.77 -5.01
C THR A 644 3.38 -49.03 -5.29
N GLN A 645 3.02 -49.76 -6.34
CA GLN A 645 3.55 -51.10 -6.64
C GLN A 645 3.79 -51.28 -8.15
N SER A 646 4.64 -52.25 -8.50
CA SER A 646 4.90 -52.64 -9.90
C SER A 646 5.02 -54.17 -10.03
N PRO A 647 3.91 -54.91 -9.86
CA PRO A 647 3.90 -56.37 -9.90
C PRO A 647 4.12 -56.91 -11.33
N ASP A 648 4.56 -58.17 -11.44
CA ASP A 648 4.78 -58.83 -12.73
C ASP A 648 3.44 -59.23 -13.39
N THR A 649 3.16 -58.66 -14.55
CA THR A 649 1.93 -58.88 -15.32
C THR A 649 2.05 -60.01 -16.34
N SER A 650 3.22 -60.65 -16.47
CA SER A 650 3.50 -61.64 -17.53
C SER A 650 2.66 -62.91 -17.46
N SER A 651 2.07 -63.20 -16.29
CA SER A 651 1.19 -64.36 -16.08
C SER A 651 -0.26 -64.10 -16.51
N CYS A 652 -0.64 -62.83 -16.69
CA CYS A 652 -1.99 -62.43 -17.03
C CYS A 652 -2.30 -62.74 -18.51
N SER A 653 -3.36 -63.51 -18.72
CA SER A 653 -3.80 -63.91 -20.06
C SER A 653 -5.31 -64.00 -20.12
N GLY A 654 -5.88 -63.93 -21.33
CA GLY A 654 -7.32 -63.79 -21.51
C GLY A 654 -7.77 -62.32 -21.46
N GLU A 655 -9.06 -62.11 -21.64
CA GLU A 655 -9.66 -60.77 -21.77
C GLU A 655 -9.57 -59.99 -20.45
N VAL A 656 -10.02 -60.59 -19.34
CA VAL A 656 -9.96 -59.99 -17.99
C VAL A 656 -8.52 -59.81 -17.51
N GLY A 657 -7.66 -60.83 -17.63
CA GLY A 657 -6.26 -60.72 -17.25
C GLY A 657 -5.51 -59.65 -18.05
N GLY A 658 -5.84 -59.48 -19.33
CA GLY A 658 -5.29 -58.41 -20.15
C GLY A 658 -5.64 -57.01 -19.63
N ALA A 659 -6.84 -56.81 -19.12
CA ALA A 659 -7.25 -55.55 -18.49
C ALA A 659 -6.48 -55.29 -17.18
N CYS A 660 -6.33 -56.31 -16.31
CA CYS A 660 -5.53 -56.20 -15.08
C CYS A 660 -4.07 -55.81 -15.38
N ALA A 661 -3.45 -56.47 -16.37
CA ALA A 661 -2.09 -56.15 -16.80
C ALA A 661 -1.97 -54.72 -17.37
N ALA A 662 -2.95 -54.28 -18.16
CA ALA A 662 -2.94 -52.95 -18.75
C ALA A 662 -3.05 -51.83 -17.70
N LEU A 663 -3.91 -52.00 -16.68
CA LEU A 663 -4.04 -51.03 -15.58
C LEU A 663 -2.73 -50.92 -14.78
N VAL A 664 -2.07 -52.05 -14.50
CA VAL A 664 -0.77 -52.08 -13.80
C VAL A 664 0.33 -51.44 -14.62
N ASP A 665 0.52 -51.88 -15.87
CA ASP A 665 1.60 -51.40 -16.74
C ASP A 665 1.41 -49.92 -17.13
N GLY A 666 0.15 -49.46 -17.16
CA GLY A 666 -0.22 -48.10 -17.53
C GLY A 666 -0.34 -47.12 -16.36
N CYS A 667 -0.23 -47.58 -15.12
CA CYS A 667 -0.49 -46.76 -13.92
C CYS A 667 0.19 -45.38 -13.95
N VAL A 668 1.50 -45.35 -14.20
CA VAL A 668 2.32 -44.11 -14.20
C VAL A 668 1.87 -43.09 -15.26
N PHE A 669 1.16 -43.56 -16.30
CA PHE A 669 0.61 -42.71 -17.35
C PHE A 669 -0.85 -42.33 -17.07
N PHE A 670 -1.66 -43.27 -16.56
CA PHE A 670 -3.08 -43.03 -16.32
C PHE A 670 -3.33 -42.02 -15.20
N VAL A 671 -2.58 -42.08 -14.10
CA VAL A 671 -2.82 -41.18 -12.95
C VAL A 671 -2.76 -39.69 -13.35
N PRO A 672 -1.65 -39.18 -13.94
CA PRO A 672 -1.58 -37.75 -14.28
C PRO A 672 -2.51 -37.35 -15.43
N ILE A 673 -2.89 -38.30 -16.30
CA ILE A 673 -3.81 -38.00 -17.40
C ILE A 673 -5.23 -37.92 -16.88
N LEU A 674 -5.69 -38.90 -16.10
CA LEU A 674 -7.07 -38.93 -15.60
C LEU A 674 -7.24 -37.88 -14.50
N GLY A 675 -6.32 -37.80 -13.54
CA GLY A 675 -6.41 -36.82 -12.44
C GLY A 675 -6.39 -35.36 -12.91
N GLY A 676 -5.79 -35.05 -14.07
CA GLY A 676 -5.85 -33.72 -14.67
C GLY A 676 -7.08 -33.47 -15.54
N GLN A 677 -8.12 -34.30 -15.45
CA GLN A 677 -9.41 -34.10 -16.13
C GLN A 677 -10.55 -33.84 -15.13
N ALA A 678 -10.24 -33.75 -13.84
CA ALA A 678 -11.17 -33.18 -12.88
C ALA A 678 -11.51 -31.74 -13.33
N ASP A 679 -12.74 -31.34 -13.07
CA ASP A 679 -13.32 -30.06 -13.48
C ASP A 679 -14.26 -29.48 -12.41
N LEU A 680 -14.43 -30.18 -11.28
CA LEU A 680 -15.19 -29.71 -10.13
C LEU A 680 -14.34 -29.78 -8.88
N ASP A 681 -14.51 -28.79 -8.00
CA ASP A 681 -13.94 -28.71 -6.66
C ASP A 681 -15.07 -28.98 -5.65
N LEU A 682 -15.09 -30.18 -5.06
CA LEU A 682 -16.13 -30.59 -4.11
C LEU A 682 -15.79 -30.28 -2.64
N ASP A 683 -14.54 -29.97 -2.33
CA ASP A 683 -14.10 -29.69 -0.96
C ASP A 683 -13.75 -28.21 -0.71
N GLY A 684 -13.82 -27.39 -1.77
CA GLY A 684 -13.65 -25.95 -1.74
C GLY A 684 -12.21 -25.52 -1.46
N ASP A 685 -11.23 -26.39 -1.73
CA ASP A 685 -9.81 -26.09 -1.49
C ASP A 685 -9.14 -25.30 -2.64
N GLY A 686 -9.91 -25.00 -3.69
CA GLY A 686 -9.49 -24.29 -4.89
C GLY A 686 -8.85 -25.20 -5.95
N PHE A 687 -8.86 -26.52 -5.77
CA PHE A 687 -8.37 -27.50 -6.73
C PHE A 687 -9.49 -28.44 -7.19
N GLU A 688 -9.58 -28.63 -8.50
CA GLU A 688 -10.52 -29.59 -9.09
C GLU A 688 -10.16 -31.02 -8.64
N ASP A 689 -11.05 -31.67 -7.90
CA ASP A 689 -10.87 -32.97 -7.26
C ASP A 689 -11.94 -34.00 -7.66
N ALA A 690 -12.89 -33.61 -8.51
CA ALA A 690 -13.98 -34.45 -9.02
C ALA A 690 -14.23 -34.26 -10.52
N TYR A 691 -14.79 -35.31 -11.13
CA TYR A 691 -15.27 -35.28 -12.52
C TYR A 691 -16.78 -34.99 -12.54
N SER A 692 -17.19 -33.96 -13.27
CA SER A 692 -18.59 -33.77 -13.60
C SER A 692 -19.12 -34.96 -14.42
N THR A 693 -20.28 -35.46 -14.01
CA THR A 693 -20.89 -36.67 -14.56
C THR A 693 -22.35 -36.42 -14.88
N TYR A 694 -22.76 -36.77 -16.10
CA TYR A 694 -24.16 -36.66 -16.54
C TYR A 694 -24.77 -38.02 -16.90
N LEU A 695 -25.80 -38.42 -16.16
CA LEU A 695 -26.56 -39.67 -16.35
C LEU A 695 -28.00 -39.37 -16.75
N THR A 696 -28.48 -39.96 -17.83
CA THR A 696 -29.90 -39.97 -18.19
C THR A 696 -30.63 -41.10 -17.47
N ILE A 697 -31.85 -40.83 -17.02
CA ILE A 697 -32.67 -41.79 -16.26
C ILE A 697 -34.13 -41.82 -16.73
N SER A 698 -34.76 -42.98 -16.57
CA SER A 698 -36.22 -43.13 -16.64
C SER A 698 -36.72 -44.06 -15.55
N ALA A 699 -37.93 -43.82 -15.06
CA ALA A 699 -38.52 -44.63 -14.00
C ALA A 699 -39.97 -44.98 -14.29
N GLU A 700 -40.42 -46.10 -13.76
CA GLU A 700 -41.83 -46.47 -13.72
C GLU A 700 -42.34 -46.52 -12.27
N GLY A 701 -43.64 -46.35 -12.05
CA GLY A 701 -44.23 -46.53 -10.72
C GLY A 701 -43.94 -47.92 -10.14
N ALA A 702 -43.68 -48.00 -8.84
CA ALA A 702 -43.28 -49.23 -8.17
C ALA A 702 -43.91 -49.35 -6.78
N ASN A 703 -44.24 -50.58 -6.38
CA ASN A 703 -44.67 -50.90 -5.03
C ASN A 703 -43.46 -51.34 -4.19
N LEU A 704 -42.98 -50.42 -3.35
CA LEU A 704 -41.87 -50.68 -2.43
C LEU A 704 -42.37 -51.44 -1.20
N ILE A 705 -41.60 -52.42 -0.76
CA ILE A 705 -41.90 -53.30 0.38
C ILE A 705 -40.73 -53.21 1.35
N GLY A 706 -41.03 -53.11 2.65
CA GLY A 706 -40.00 -52.94 3.66
C GLY A 706 -39.01 -54.08 3.78
N ALA A 707 -37.78 -53.71 4.14
CA ALA A 707 -36.66 -54.62 4.36
C ALA A 707 -37.05 -55.72 5.36
N GLN A 708 -36.75 -56.99 5.08
CA GLN A 708 -37.07 -58.14 5.94
C GLN A 708 -35.85 -58.84 6.49
#